data_AF-A0A832WJK1-F1
#
_entry.id   AF-A0A832WJK1-F1
#
_cell.length_a   1.000
_cell.length_b   1.000
_cell.length_c   1.000
_cell.angle_alpha   90.00
_cell.angle_beta   90.00
_cell.angle_gamma   90.00
#
_symmetry.space_group_name_H-M   'P 1'
#
loop_
_entity.id
_entity.type
_entity.pdbx_description
1 polymer ?
#
loop_
_entity_poly.entity_id
_entity_poly.type
_entity_poly.pdbx_seq_one_letter_code
_entity_poly.pdbx_strand_id
1 'polypeptide(L)'
;MATVETTERLGRSLGFFSTFAIGTGTMIGAGIFLLPGIAMANAGSGAIISFLLGGLISIATAISMAELATGMPLAGGSYYYISRTMGAAFGAAIGLGSWMALIFKGTFALIGLAEYAQVFYPMPIYLVAAVTGILLLIINYRGAKSSGSLQNIIVILLLLILALFIGKVSLEIKPENFFPVAPNGIIPIFTTAGMIFISYLGLAEASAVAEEVKNPSKNLPRAFIASAVVVTLFYVGIMVVVAGFSGSEGIAATVTPLAEIAGLIAGDSGKFFIACAALFATLSTANGAILSSSRFPFAMSRDALMPEWFVRIHQKFETPHNAILVTGSVMVLLLFLFDIEELARLGGAFNILIFILLNVAVIILRKRTLPGYEPTFRDPFFPFTQIFGVVGSILLLPLLGGLPLLFSVLMIFAGAGWYMFYGKDKALPAYNLFDLLENNVEKVSSEPKPVGRVLVPVSNPGHERDLLKLADLLGNEIICLHVIEVPSQTTLTVVQEAYHEKRIEMDYRFREDFEQYPAKFGNKREFIVAFDHKISNSIIEQAEIENADIIIMGWHDSKRFKYSFGGVTNDVLLSSKSQIALLKGHLPDYIKKILVAYNGKENSVHGLSLAKKIAANTGASIRIISIVNPDEDQDRKEKLAEELEDLVKKIPSIPVSFKLLERYSIEDAILEVSNGYDLTIIGDSSERFKVSLLSTLSQRIARHSRKSVMIVKKSKPISKESLNYLLKKSSRKIYTRFRKKKGQDV
;
A
#
# COMPACT_ATOMS: atom_id res chain seq x y z
N MET A 1 -14.90 -18.76 -19.09
CA MET A 1 -13.47 -18.99 -18.75
C MET A 1 -13.27 -18.43 -17.36
N ALA A 2 -12.93 -19.29 -16.39
CA ALA A 2 -12.74 -18.91 -15.00
C ALA A 2 -11.54 -17.97 -14.88
N THR A 3 -11.74 -16.83 -14.24
CA THR A 3 -10.69 -15.88 -13.86
C THR A 3 -9.73 -16.56 -12.90
N VAL A 4 -8.45 -16.64 -13.26
CA VAL A 4 -7.40 -17.12 -12.37
C VAL A 4 -7.04 -15.97 -11.43
N GLU A 5 -7.61 -15.96 -10.22
CA GLU A 5 -7.07 -15.16 -9.11
C GLU A 5 -5.77 -15.81 -8.63
N THR A 6 -4.63 -15.48 -9.25
CA THR A 6 -3.32 -15.88 -8.73
C THR A 6 -2.98 -15.03 -7.50
N THR A 7 -2.88 -15.65 -6.33
CA THR A 7 -2.47 -15.07 -5.03
C THR A 7 -0.95 -14.83 -4.91
N GLU A 8 -0.23 -14.70 -6.02
CA GLU A 8 1.22 -14.48 -5.98
C GLU A 8 1.54 -13.04 -5.56
N ARG A 9 2.05 -12.84 -4.33
CA ARG A 9 2.48 -11.53 -3.82
C ARG A 9 4.00 -11.41 -3.86
N LEU A 10 4.51 -10.22 -4.20
CA LEU A 10 5.95 -9.97 -4.20
C LEU A 10 6.49 -9.86 -2.76
N GLY A 11 7.60 -10.52 -2.47
CA GLY A 11 8.19 -10.52 -1.13
C GLY A 11 8.69 -9.13 -0.70
N ARG A 12 8.37 -8.71 0.52
CA ARG A 12 8.81 -7.41 1.09
C ARG A 12 10.28 -7.44 1.49
N SER A 13 11.17 -6.97 0.61
CA SER A 13 12.62 -6.99 0.82
C SER A 13 13.23 -5.58 1.03
N LEU A 14 12.60 -4.52 0.53
CA LEU A 14 13.20 -3.19 0.37
C LEU A 14 13.03 -2.29 1.61
N GLY A 15 14.13 -1.81 2.19
CA GLY A 15 14.11 -0.82 3.27
C GLY A 15 13.97 0.62 2.78
N PHE A 16 14.01 1.60 3.69
CA PHE A 16 14.02 3.03 3.35
C PHE A 16 15.14 3.40 2.37
N PHE A 17 16.40 3.05 2.68
CA PHE A 17 17.54 3.41 1.84
C PHE A 17 17.46 2.79 0.44
N SER A 18 17.00 1.54 0.32
CA SER A 18 16.79 0.90 -0.98
C SER A 18 15.67 1.57 -1.77
N THR A 19 14.57 1.93 -1.13
CA THR A 19 13.47 2.65 -1.79
C THR A 19 13.91 4.05 -2.23
N PHE A 20 14.67 4.76 -1.39
CA PHE A 20 15.26 6.05 -1.69
C PHE A 20 16.29 5.97 -2.83
N ALA A 21 17.15 4.95 -2.83
CA ALA A 21 18.15 4.74 -3.88
C ALA A 21 17.51 4.33 -5.21
N ILE A 22 16.39 3.59 -5.19
CA ILE A 22 15.60 3.33 -6.40
C ILE A 22 15.00 4.66 -6.91
N GLY A 23 14.33 5.44 -6.07
CA GLY A 23 13.74 6.71 -6.50
C GLY A 23 14.79 7.74 -6.98
N THR A 24 15.84 7.94 -6.20
CA THR A 24 16.91 8.91 -6.49
C THR A 24 17.80 8.45 -7.64
N GLY A 25 18.25 7.19 -7.61
CA GLY A 25 19.18 6.66 -8.62
C GLY A 25 18.55 6.52 -10.00
N THR A 26 17.24 6.33 -10.10
CA THR A 26 16.54 6.32 -11.39
C THR A 26 16.24 7.72 -11.90
N MET A 27 16.15 8.72 -11.02
CA MET A 27 16.08 10.11 -11.46
C MET A 27 17.45 10.60 -11.93
N ILE A 28 18.49 10.41 -11.12
CA ILE A 28 19.88 10.78 -11.42
C ILE A 28 20.47 9.77 -12.42
N GLY A 29 20.05 9.93 -13.68
CA GLY A 29 20.52 9.16 -14.82
C GLY A 29 21.03 10.08 -15.93
N ALA A 30 20.74 9.74 -17.17
CA ALA A 30 21.06 10.55 -18.35
C ALA A 30 20.60 12.03 -18.22
N GLY A 31 19.52 12.29 -17.48
CA GLY A 31 18.93 13.61 -17.32
C GLY A 31 19.90 14.65 -16.76
N ILE A 32 20.60 14.34 -15.67
CA ILE A 32 21.53 15.29 -15.02
C ILE A 32 22.82 15.50 -15.81
N PHE A 33 23.17 14.54 -16.67
CA PHE A 33 24.45 14.51 -17.34
C PHE A 33 24.36 15.11 -18.75
N LEU A 34 23.29 14.82 -19.50
CA LEU A 34 23.09 15.27 -20.89
C LEU A 34 22.24 16.55 -20.98
N LEU A 35 21.13 16.61 -20.23
CA LEU A 35 20.17 17.70 -20.40
C LEU A 35 20.70 19.08 -20.00
N PRO A 36 21.69 19.27 -19.11
CA PRO A 36 22.25 20.60 -18.87
C PRO A 36 22.76 21.26 -20.15
N GLY A 37 23.34 20.49 -21.07
CA GLY A 37 23.86 21.03 -22.33
C GLY A 37 22.71 21.51 -23.22
N ILE A 38 21.74 20.63 -23.47
CA ILE A 38 20.55 20.95 -24.27
C ILE A 38 19.75 22.12 -23.63
N ALA A 39 19.64 22.13 -22.30
CA ALA A 39 18.92 23.18 -21.57
C ALA A 39 19.63 24.54 -21.65
N MET A 40 20.96 24.58 -21.58
CA MET A 40 21.74 25.79 -21.75
C MET A 40 21.65 26.31 -23.20
N ALA A 41 21.72 25.42 -24.19
CA ALA A 41 21.53 25.79 -25.59
C ALA A 41 20.13 26.40 -25.86
N ASN A 42 19.10 25.86 -25.20
CA ASN A 42 17.72 26.32 -25.39
C ASN A 42 17.36 27.56 -24.57
N ALA A 43 17.63 27.56 -23.26
CA ALA A 43 17.15 28.57 -22.31
C ALA A 43 18.25 29.46 -21.73
N GLY A 44 19.53 29.22 -22.05
CA GLY A 44 20.66 29.89 -21.42
C GLY A 44 20.70 29.64 -19.91
N SER A 45 21.18 30.62 -19.14
CA SER A 45 21.20 30.55 -17.67
C SER A 45 19.78 30.49 -17.06
N GLY A 46 18.76 30.90 -17.80
CA GLY A 46 17.33 30.71 -17.48
C GLY A 46 16.94 29.25 -17.29
N ALA A 47 17.73 28.29 -17.80
CA ALA A 47 17.56 26.87 -17.53
C ALA A 47 17.56 26.53 -16.02
N ILE A 48 18.22 27.32 -15.17
CA ILE A 48 18.14 27.17 -13.70
C ILE A 48 16.68 27.24 -13.24
N ILE A 49 15.91 28.19 -13.79
CA ILE A 49 14.49 28.36 -13.49
C ILE A 49 13.70 27.16 -14.01
N SER A 50 14.03 26.64 -15.20
CA SER A 50 13.41 25.44 -15.76
C SER A 50 13.49 24.25 -14.80
N PHE A 51 14.71 23.95 -14.30
CA PHE A 51 14.95 22.84 -13.37
C PHE A 51 14.30 23.08 -12.00
N LEU A 52 14.30 24.32 -11.51
CA LEU A 52 13.60 24.67 -10.28
C LEU A 52 12.09 24.45 -10.39
N LEU A 53 11.46 24.91 -11.48
CA LEU A 53 10.03 24.74 -11.73
C LEU A 53 9.65 23.25 -11.83
N GLY A 54 10.39 22.47 -12.61
CA GLY A 54 10.19 21.02 -12.71
C GLY A 54 10.32 20.31 -11.37
N GLY A 55 11.35 20.67 -10.60
CA GLY A 55 11.58 20.12 -9.27
C GLY A 55 10.48 20.45 -8.26
N LEU A 56 10.00 21.69 -8.22
CA LEU A 56 8.91 22.09 -7.31
C LEU A 56 7.61 21.35 -7.63
N ILE A 57 7.25 21.22 -8.91
CA ILE A 57 6.07 20.45 -9.35
C ILE A 57 6.25 18.95 -9.02
N SER A 58 7.47 18.43 -9.20
CA SER A 58 7.78 17.05 -8.83
C SER A 58 7.68 16.80 -7.33
N ILE A 59 8.12 17.74 -6.47
CA ILE A 59 8.00 17.63 -5.02
C ILE A 59 6.53 17.63 -4.61
N ALA A 60 5.71 18.51 -5.18
CA ALA A 60 4.27 18.53 -4.92
C ALA A 60 3.62 17.19 -5.29
N THR A 61 3.99 16.62 -6.43
CA THR A 61 3.49 15.31 -6.87
C THR A 61 4.05 14.17 -6.01
N ALA A 62 5.29 14.24 -5.53
CA ALA A 62 5.87 13.26 -4.61
C ALA A 62 5.10 13.18 -3.29
N ILE A 63 4.62 14.31 -2.77
CA ILE A 63 3.78 14.37 -1.58
C ILE A 63 2.43 13.69 -1.84
N SER A 64 1.79 13.98 -2.98
CA SER A 64 0.55 13.32 -3.39
C SER A 64 0.72 11.81 -3.57
N MET A 65 1.82 11.40 -4.21
CA MET A 65 2.17 9.99 -4.41
C MET A 65 2.46 9.28 -3.08
N ALA A 66 3.09 9.96 -2.11
CA ALA A 66 3.30 9.42 -0.77
C ALA A 66 1.98 9.12 -0.06
N GLU A 67 0.98 9.98 -0.22
CA GLU A 67 -0.35 9.72 0.33
C GLU A 67 -1.00 8.51 -0.35
N LEU A 68 -1.07 8.50 -1.68
CA LEU A 68 -1.66 7.40 -2.46
C LEU A 68 -0.99 6.06 -2.15
N ALA A 69 0.34 6.01 -2.15
CA ALA A 69 1.10 4.78 -1.96
C ALA A 69 0.99 4.22 -0.53
N THR A 70 0.75 5.08 0.48
CA THR A 70 0.48 4.57 1.83
C THR A 70 -0.95 4.06 2.02
N GLY A 71 -1.90 4.54 1.22
CA GLY A 71 -3.28 4.01 1.22
C GLY A 71 -3.45 2.78 0.33
N MET A 72 -2.59 2.61 -0.68
CA MET A 72 -2.64 1.52 -1.66
C MET A 72 -1.23 0.96 -1.97
N PRO A 73 -0.54 0.29 -1.04
CA PRO A 73 0.84 -0.16 -1.22
C PRO A 73 0.94 -1.45 -2.07
N LEU A 74 0.49 -1.40 -3.32
CA LEU A 74 0.47 -2.50 -4.28
C LEU A 74 1.31 -2.19 -5.52
N ALA A 75 1.74 -3.22 -6.24
CA ALA A 75 2.49 -3.06 -7.48
C ALA A 75 1.64 -2.39 -8.58
N GLY A 76 2.31 -1.66 -9.48
CA GLY A 76 1.67 -0.98 -10.61
C GLY A 76 1.68 0.56 -10.53
N GLY A 77 2.15 1.14 -9.42
CA GLY A 77 2.46 2.57 -9.34
C GLY A 77 1.30 3.49 -9.76
N SER A 78 1.56 4.44 -10.66
CA SER A 78 0.58 5.41 -11.17
C SER A 78 -0.66 4.75 -11.78
N TYR A 79 -0.50 3.62 -12.48
CA TYR A 79 -1.61 2.86 -13.04
C TYR A 79 -2.59 2.44 -11.94
N TYR A 80 -2.08 1.81 -10.89
CA TYR A 80 -2.92 1.28 -9.82
C TYR A 80 -3.65 2.40 -9.08
N TYR A 81 -2.97 3.50 -8.77
CA TYR A 81 -3.61 4.63 -8.07
C TYR A 81 -4.73 5.26 -8.89
N ILE A 82 -4.52 5.42 -10.19
CA ILE A 82 -5.48 6.07 -11.08
C ILE A 82 -6.63 5.13 -11.44
N SER A 83 -6.37 3.83 -11.67
CA SER A 83 -7.43 2.85 -11.96
C SER A 83 -8.40 2.70 -10.80
N ARG A 84 -7.90 2.66 -9.55
CA ARG A 84 -8.73 2.60 -8.34
C ARG A 84 -9.47 3.90 -8.03
N THR A 85 -8.98 5.04 -8.51
CA THR A 85 -9.63 6.34 -8.24
C THR A 85 -10.60 6.75 -9.34
N MET A 86 -10.28 6.46 -10.60
CA MET A 86 -10.96 6.98 -11.79
C MET A 86 -11.53 5.87 -12.69
N GLY A 87 -11.40 4.60 -12.30
CA GLY A 87 -11.93 3.44 -13.03
C GLY A 87 -10.97 2.83 -14.04
N ALA A 88 -11.33 1.65 -14.55
CA ALA A 88 -10.47 0.82 -15.40
C ALA A 88 -10.08 1.48 -16.74
N ALA A 89 -10.95 2.32 -17.34
CA ALA A 89 -10.65 3.01 -18.60
C ALA A 89 -9.49 4.03 -18.44
N PHE A 90 -9.53 4.85 -17.39
CA PHE A 90 -8.43 5.75 -17.04
C PHE A 90 -7.18 4.95 -16.64
N GLY A 91 -7.37 3.84 -15.94
CA GLY A 91 -6.32 2.85 -15.69
C GLY A 91 -5.63 2.39 -16.97
N ALA A 92 -6.37 1.96 -18.00
CA ALA A 92 -5.81 1.48 -19.25
C ALA A 92 -4.97 2.53 -19.99
N ALA A 93 -5.49 3.76 -20.12
CA ALA A 93 -4.79 4.89 -20.71
C ALA A 93 -3.48 5.21 -19.99
N ILE A 94 -3.54 5.32 -18.66
CA ILE A 94 -2.35 5.67 -17.87
C ILE A 94 -1.40 4.51 -17.70
N GLY A 95 -1.88 3.26 -17.66
CA GLY A 95 -1.03 2.09 -17.60
C GLY A 95 -0.18 1.94 -18.86
N LEU A 96 -0.81 2.01 -20.04
CA LEU A 96 -0.09 1.95 -21.32
C LEU A 96 0.88 3.12 -21.50
N GLY A 97 0.46 4.34 -21.18
CA GLY A 97 1.34 5.48 -21.33
C GLY A 97 2.43 5.59 -20.26
N SER A 98 2.19 5.15 -19.02
CA SER A 98 3.24 5.05 -17.99
C SER A 98 4.28 3.98 -18.38
N TRP A 99 3.82 2.86 -18.95
CA TRP A 99 4.68 1.84 -19.52
C TRP A 99 5.57 2.43 -20.62
N MET A 100 4.98 3.13 -21.60
CA MET A 100 5.72 3.74 -22.70
C MET A 100 6.67 4.86 -22.24
N ALA A 101 6.25 5.73 -21.31
CA ALA A 101 7.08 6.81 -20.78
C ALA A 101 8.35 6.29 -20.09
N LEU A 102 8.23 5.18 -19.34
CA LEU A 102 9.39 4.54 -18.73
C LEU A 102 10.29 3.86 -19.75
N ILE A 103 9.73 3.27 -20.81
CA ILE A 103 10.53 2.74 -21.92
C ILE A 103 11.32 3.88 -22.58
N PHE A 104 10.68 5.02 -22.91
CA PHE A 104 11.40 6.19 -23.46
C PHE A 104 12.54 6.66 -22.56
N LYS A 105 12.30 6.69 -21.24
CA LYS A 105 13.35 7.03 -20.27
C LYS A 105 14.49 6.02 -20.27
N GLY A 106 14.18 4.72 -20.34
CA GLY A 106 15.18 3.66 -20.44
C GLY A 106 16.02 3.76 -21.73
N THR A 107 15.36 4.01 -22.86
CA THR A 107 16.01 4.25 -24.17
C THR A 107 16.89 5.49 -24.12
N PHE A 108 16.40 6.60 -23.55
CA PHE A 108 17.17 7.83 -23.30
C PHE A 108 18.41 7.57 -22.44
N ALA A 109 18.29 6.74 -21.40
CA ALA A 109 19.42 6.34 -20.57
C ALA A 109 20.46 5.50 -21.32
N LEU A 110 20.04 4.59 -22.22
CA LEU A 110 20.96 3.81 -23.06
C LEU A 110 21.75 4.67 -24.04
N ILE A 111 21.10 5.66 -24.67
CA ILE A 111 21.80 6.62 -25.54
C ILE A 111 22.79 7.43 -24.70
N GLY A 112 22.37 7.94 -23.54
CA GLY A 112 23.26 8.67 -22.64
C GLY A 112 24.47 7.87 -22.17
N LEU A 113 24.30 6.58 -21.93
CA LEU A 113 25.42 5.69 -21.62
C LEU A 113 26.40 5.63 -22.80
N ALA A 114 25.89 5.48 -24.02
CA ALA A 114 26.72 5.40 -25.21
C ALA A 114 27.43 6.72 -25.56
N GLU A 115 26.81 7.86 -25.30
CA GLU A 115 27.42 9.19 -25.42
C GLU A 115 28.58 9.37 -24.43
N TYR A 116 28.38 9.00 -23.16
CA TYR A 116 29.45 9.08 -22.16
C TYR A 116 30.56 8.04 -22.37
N ALA A 117 30.28 6.94 -23.06
CA ALA A 117 31.31 5.98 -23.47
C ALA A 117 32.31 6.59 -24.48
N GLN A 118 31.87 7.56 -25.30
CA GLN A 118 32.72 8.25 -26.27
C GLN A 118 33.89 8.98 -25.61
N VAL A 119 33.75 9.37 -24.34
CA VAL A 119 34.80 10.04 -23.57
C VAL A 119 36.05 9.18 -23.44
N PHE A 120 35.90 7.85 -23.41
CA PHE A 120 37.01 6.91 -23.30
C PHE A 120 37.53 6.49 -24.67
N TYR A 121 36.62 6.19 -25.58
CA TYR A 121 36.96 5.75 -26.93
C TYR A 121 35.79 6.00 -27.89
N PRO A 122 36.04 6.53 -29.10
CA PRO A 122 34.99 6.76 -30.08
C PRO A 122 34.38 5.43 -30.55
N MET A 123 33.07 5.25 -30.37
CA MET A 123 32.35 4.03 -30.73
C MET A 123 31.01 4.36 -31.40
N PRO A 124 30.43 3.47 -32.24
CA PRO A 124 29.10 3.69 -32.78
C PRO A 124 28.04 3.72 -31.66
N ILE A 125 27.46 4.90 -31.40
CA ILE A 125 26.56 5.17 -30.26
C ILE A 125 25.41 4.16 -30.19
N TYR A 126 24.68 3.99 -31.29
CA TYR A 126 23.54 3.06 -31.35
C TYR A 126 23.92 1.60 -31.14
N LEU A 127 25.12 1.18 -31.55
CA LEU A 127 25.61 -0.17 -31.33
C LEU A 127 25.87 -0.40 -29.83
N VAL A 128 26.57 0.53 -29.17
CA VAL A 128 26.85 0.45 -27.73
C VAL A 128 25.55 0.46 -26.92
N ALA A 129 24.61 1.34 -27.26
CA ALA A 129 23.31 1.42 -26.64
C ALA A 129 22.49 0.12 -26.82
N ALA A 130 22.45 -0.43 -28.04
CA ALA A 130 21.71 -1.65 -28.34
C ALA A 130 22.31 -2.89 -27.66
N VAL A 131 23.64 -3.05 -27.69
CA VAL A 131 24.34 -4.15 -27.00
C VAL A 131 24.08 -4.07 -25.51
N THR A 132 24.20 -2.88 -24.91
CA THR A 132 23.93 -2.68 -23.48
C THR A 132 22.47 -2.98 -23.15
N GLY A 133 21.52 -2.53 -23.96
CA GLY A 133 20.10 -2.81 -23.79
C GLY A 133 19.78 -4.31 -23.83
N ILE A 134 20.37 -5.05 -24.78
CA ILE A 134 20.22 -6.51 -24.88
C ILE A 134 20.83 -7.22 -23.68
N LEU A 135 22.02 -6.79 -23.23
CA LEU A 135 22.66 -7.35 -22.03
C LEU A 135 21.79 -7.14 -20.78
N LEU A 136 21.28 -5.92 -20.58
CA LEU A 136 20.37 -5.62 -19.47
C LEU A 136 19.07 -6.42 -19.56
N LEU A 137 18.51 -6.59 -20.75
CA LEU A 137 17.34 -7.44 -20.96
C LEU A 137 17.61 -8.89 -20.52
N ILE A 138 18.75 -9.47 -20.90
CA ILE A 138 19.14 -10.83 -20.50
C ILE A 138 19.32 -10.92 -18.97
N ILE A 139 19.96 -9.93 -18.35
CA ILE A 139 20.17 -9.86 -16.90
C ILE A 139 18.84 -9.84 -16.15
N ASN A 140 17.90 -8.99 -16.59
CA ASN A 140 16.57 -8.89 -15.97
C ASN A 140 15.72 -10.14 -16.23
N TYR A 141 15.79 -10.73 -17.42
CA TYR A 141 15.07 -11.97 -17.75
C TYR A 141 15.47 -13.12 -16.82
N ARG A 142 16.78 -13.31 -16.59
CA ARG A 142 17.32 -14.37 -15.73
C ARG A 142 17.11 -14.12 -14.23
N GLY A 143 16.47 -13.03 -13.84
CA GLY A 143 16.23 -12.74 -12.43
C GLY A 143 17.51 -12.58 -11.64
N ALA A 144 18.50 -11.87 -12.20
CA ALA A 144 19.59 -11.40 -11.39
C ALA A 144 18.98 -10.56 -10.26
N LYS A 145 18.97 -11.09 -9.04
CA LYS A 145 18.65 -10.34 -7.82
C LYS A 145 19.65 -9.20 -7.79
N SER A 146 19.31 -8.07 -8.40
CA SER A 146 20.11 -6.85 -8.30
C SER A 146 20.02 -6.46 -6.84
N SER A 147 21.05 -6.81 -6.07
CA SER A 147 21.03 -6.63 -4.64
C SER A 147 20.78 -5.16 -4.38
N GLY A 148 19.67 -4.82 -3.71
CA GLY A 148 19.37 -3.43 -3.35
C GLY A 148 20.53 -2.75 -2.60
N SER A 149 21.48 -3.51 -2.06
CA SER A 149 22.75 -3.01 -1.52
C SER A 149 23.68 -2.39 -2.57
N LEU A 150 23.78 -2.97 -3.78
CA LEU A 150 24.62 -2.45 -4.86
C LEU A 150 24.08 -1.10 -5.36
N GLN A 151 22.76 -1.02 -5.57
CA GLN A 151 22.09 0.23 -5.96
C GLN A 151 22.33 1.33 -4.92
N ASN A 152 22.24 1.00 -3.62
CA ASN A 152 22.52 1.96 -2.55
C ASN A 152 23.95 2.52 -2.64
N ILE A 153 24.94 1.65 -2.86
CA ILE A 153 26.35 2.06 -2.99
C ILE A 153 26.53 2.98 -4.19
N ILE A 154 25.98 2.60 -5.35
CA ILE A 154 26.07 3.41 -6.57
C ILE A 154 25.48 4.80 -6.35
N VAL A 155 24.27 4.90 -5.79
CA VAL A 155 23.62 6.20 -5.58
C VAL A 155 24.38 7.08 -4.60
N ILE A 156 24.87 6.52 -3.49
CA ILE A 156 25.67 7.28 -2.52
C ILE A 156 26.95 7.82 -3.17
N LEU A 157 27.65 6.99 -3.94
CA LEU A 157 28.86 7.39 -4.65
C LEU A 157 28.57 8.47 -5.70
N LEU A 158 27.47 8.34 -6.45
CA LEU A 158 27.04 9.33 -7.45
C LEU A 158 26.74 10.68 -6.80
N LEU A 159 25.95 10.69 -5.72
CA LEU A 159 25.62 11.91 -4.98
C LEU A 159 26.89 12.58 -4.43
N LEU A 160 27.86 11.79 -3.96
CA LEU A 160 29.15 12.30 -3.50
C LEU A 160 29.94 12.95 -4.64
N ILE A 161 30.08 12.27 -5.78
CA ILE A 161 30.80 12.79 -6.95
C ILE A 161 30.16 14.09 -7.45
N LEU A 162 28.83 14.13 -7.55
CA LEU A 162 28.10 15.33 -7.95
C LEU A 162 28.24 16.47 -6.94
N ALA A 163 28.25 16.17 -5.64
CA ALA A 163 28.42 17.19 -4.60
C ALA A 163 29.83 17.80 -4.66
N LEU A 164 30.85 16.96 -4.86
CA LEU A 164 32.24 17.40 -5.06
C LEU A 164 32.38 18.23 -6.34
N PHE A 165 31.73 17.81 -7.44
CA PHE A 165 31.69 18.57 -8.68
C PHE A 165 31.08 19.96 -8.46
N ILE A 166 29.87 20.03 -7.87
CA ILE A 166 29.21 21.31 -7.56
C ILE A 166 30.11 22.19 -6.69
N GLY A 167 30.69 21.63 -5.63
CA GLY A 167 31.55 22.38 -4.70
C GLY A 167 32.89 22.86 -5.30
N LYS A 168 33.45 22.13 -6.27
CA LYS A 168 34.67 22.53 -6.98
C LYS A 168 34.37 23.60 -8.02
N VAL A 169 33.35 23.39 -8.86
CA VAL A 169 33.00 24.31 -9.96
C VAL A 169 32.44 25.62 -9.41
N SER A 170 31.77 25.61 -8.26
CA SER A 170 31.22 26.82 -7.64
C SER A 170 32.28 27.87 -7.31
N LEU A 171 33.53 27.46 -7.10
CA LEU A 171 34.67 28.37 -6.87
C LEU A 171 35.14 29.08 -8.14
N GLU A 172 34.78 28.54 -9.31
CA GLU A 172 35.18 29.03 -10.64
C GLU A 172 34.03 29.78 -11.35
N ILE A 173 32.90 30.01 -10.66
CA ILE A 173 31.76 30.73 -11.23
C ILE A 173 32.12 32.19 -11.47
N LYS A 174 31.80 32.69 -12.66
CA LYS A 174 31.85 34.11 -13.00
C LYS A 174 30.43 34.68 -13.01
N PRO A 175 30.08 35.66 -12.14
CA PRO A 175 28.71 36.18 -12.07
C PRO A 175 28.17 36.77 -13.38
N GLU A 176 29.06 37.29 -14.23
CA GLU A 176 28.75 37.78 -15.58
C GLU A 176 28.13 36.71 -16.48
N ASN A 177 28.47 35.43 -16.29
CA ASN A 177 27.97 34.31 -17.09
C ASN A 177 26.48 34.02 -16.87
N PHE A 178 25.86 34.57 -15.81
CA PHE A 178 24.42 34.46 -15.63
C PHE A 178 23.62 35.41 -16.53
N PHE A 179 24.28 36.40 -17.14
CA PHE A 179 23.63 37.42 -17.96
C PHE A 179 24.01 37.29 -19.45
N PRO A 180 23.05 37.47 -20.37
CA PRO A 180 21.61 37.66 -20.10
C PRO A 180 20.95 36.38 -19.58
N VAL A 181 19.93 36.52 -18.70
CA VAL A 181 19.23 35.37 -18.10
C VAL A 181 18.45 34.56 -19.14
N ALA A 182 17.84 35.25 -20.09
CA ALA A 182 16.96 34.65 -21.10
C ALA A 182 17.44 35.06 -22.50
N PRO A 183 18.63 34.60 -22.96
CA PRO A 183 19.20 35.02 -24.25
C PRO A 183 18.26 34.72 -25.42
N ASN A 184 17.57 33.58 -25.36
CA ASN A 184 16.63 33.12 -26.38
C ASN A 184 15.17 33.53 -26.07
N GLY A 185 14.97 34.43 -25.10
CA GLY A 185 13.67 34.84 -24.61
C GLY A 185 13.12 33.96 -23.48
N ILE A 186 11.95 34.34 -22.96
CA ILE A 186 11.35 33.73 -21.75
C ILE A 186 10.67 32.39 -22.08
N ILE A 187 10.11 32.24 -23.28
CA ILE A 187 9.36 31.04 -23.68
C ILE A 187 10.24 29.77 -23.60
N PRO A 188 11.49 29.76 -24.11
CA PRO A 188 12.38 28.60 -23.99
C PRO A 188 12.65 28.11 -22.56
N ILE A 189 12.54 28.97 -21.55
CA ILE A 189 12.67 28.56 -20.14
C ILE A 189 11.56 27.56 -19.78
N PHE A 190 10.34 27.81 -20.22
CA PHE A 190 9.20 26.94 -19.94
C PHE A 190 9.15 25.70 -20.85
N THR A 191 9.52 25.83 -22.13
CA THR A 191 9.59 24.64 -23.01
C THR A 191 10.68 23.68 -22.55
N THR A 192 11.84 24.20 -22.13
CA THR A 192 12.93 23.43 -21.52
C THR A 192 12.48 22.78 -20.22
N ALA A 193 11.71 23.50 -19.39
CA ALA A 193 11.15 22.93 -18.16
C ALA A 193 10.31 21.69 -18.45
N GLY A 194 9.49 21.69 -19.52
CA GLY A 194 8.73 20.51 -19.95
C GLY A 194 9.61 19.34 -20.38
N MET A 195 10.69 19.59 -21.13
CA MET A 195 11.58 18.52 -21.63
C MET A 195 12.28 17.79 -20.48
N ILE A 196 12.77 18.54 -19.49
CA ILE A 196 13.52 17.96 -18.37
C ILE A 196 12.65 17.15 -17.39
N PHE A 197 11.31 17.19 -17.52
CA PHE A 197 10.39 16.40 -16.68
C PHE A 197 10.64 14.90 -16.76
N ILE A 198 11.21 14.40 -17.88
CA ILE A 198 11.60 12.99 -17.98
C ILE A 198 12.57 12.58 -16.86
N SER A 199 13.38 13.51 -16.38
CA SER A 199 14.37 13.30 -15.33
C SER A 199 13.75 13.10 -13.94
N TYR A 200 12.48 13.49 -13.76
CA TYR A 200 11.73 13.32 -12.51
C TYR A 200 10.81 12.09 -12.52
N LEU A 201 10.71 11.37 -13.65
CA LEU A 201 9.86 10.19 -13.80
C LEU A 201 10.26 9.01 -12.89
N GLY A 202 11.44 9.07 -12.24
CA GLY A 202 11.88 8.04 -11.27
C GLY A 202 10.97 7.87 -10.04
N LEU A 203 10.09 8.83 -9.75
CA LEU A 203 9.06 8.65 -8.71
C LEU A 203 8.09 7.53 -9.08
N ALA A 204 7.70 7.46 -10.36
CA ALA A 204 6.82 6.43 -10.86
C ALA A 204 7.46 5.03 -10.73
N GLU A 205 8.78 4.92 -10.97
CA GLU A 205 9.54 3.69 -10.76
C GLU A 205 9.54 3.24 -9.30
N ALA A 206 9.87 4.16 -8.38
CA ALA A 206 9.83 3.86 -6.95
C ALA A 206 8.42 3.47 -6.47
N SER A 207 7.37 4.01 -7.09
CA SER A 207 5.98 3.64 -6.80
C SER A 207 5.59 2.27 -7.37
N ALA A 208 6.15 1.86 -8.51
CA ALA A 208 5.89 0.55 -9.10
C ALA A 208 6.44 -0.58 -8.22
N VAL A 209 7.40 -0.28 -7.34
CA VAL A 209 7.99 -1.22 -6.39
C VAL A 209 7.43 -1.14 -4.97
N ALA A 210 6.34 -0.39 -4.77
CA ALA A 210 5.78 -0.14 -3.44
C ALA A 210 5.38 -1.42 -2.68
N GLU A 211 4.96 -2.48 -3.37
CA GLU A 211 4.58 -3.77 -2.77
C GLU A 211 5.75 -4.48 -2.07
N GLU A 212 6.97 -4.28 -2.55
CA GLU A 212 8.19 -4.89 -2.02
C GLU A 212 8.80 -4.10 -0.84
N VAL A 213 8.23 -2.95 -0.50
CA VAL A 213 8.76 -2.06 0.55
C VAL A 213 8.37 -2.56 1.95
N LYS A 214 9.36 -2.74 2.81
CA LYS A 214 9.20 -3.01 4.24
C LYS A 214 8.64 -1.78 4.94
N ASN A 215 7.69 -1.96 5.84
CA ASN A 215 7.03 -0.87 6.57
C ASN A 215 6.59 0.29 5.65
N PRO A 216 5.74 0.02 4.64
CA PRO A 216 5.41 0.99 3.59
C PRO A 216 4.84 2.30 4.17
N SER A 217 4.12 2.21 5.28
CA SER A 217 3.54 3.36 6.01
C SER A 217 4.54 4.43 6.45
N LYS A 218 5.80 4.06 6.68
CA LYS A 218 6.88 4.97 7.08
C LYS A 218 7.89 5.20 5.96
N ASN A 219 8.21 4.15 5.21
CA ASN A 219 9.31 4.19 4.26
C ASN A 219 8.91 4.83 2.93
N LEU A 220 7.70 4.61 2.41
CA LEU A 220 7.26 5.21 1.15
C LEU A 220 7.21 6.74 1.22
N PRO A 221 6.58 7.38 2.24
CA PRO A 221 6.51 8.84 2.29
C PRO A 221 7.89 9.48 2.38
N ARG A 222 8.76 8.92 3.22
CA ARG A 222 10.12 9.43 3.39
C ARG A 222 10.93 9.27 2.11
N ALA A 223 10.84 8.10 1.46
CA ALA A 223 11.62 7.83 0.25
C ALA A 223 11.20 8.72 -0.91
N PHE A 224 9.90 8.87 -1.19
CA PHE A 224 9.42 9.70 -2.31
C PHE A 224 9.76 11.18 -2.13
N ILE A 225 9.46 11.73 -0.95
CA ILE A 225 9.71 13.15 -0.66
C ILE A 225 11.22 13.43 -0.63
N ALA A 226 12.01 12.57 0.05
CA ALA A 226 13.46 12.76 0.10
C ALA A 226 14.09 12.64 -1.29
N SER A 227 13.65 11.68 -2.12
CA SER A 227 14.17 11.53 -3.48
C SER A 227 13.89 12.78 -4.32
N ALA A 228 12.65 13.26 -4.34
CA ALA A 228 12.28 14.45 -5.11
C ALA A 228 13.05 15.70 -4.66
N VAL A 229 13.18 15.91 -3.34
CA VAL A 229 13.91 17.07 -2.79
C VAL A 229 15.40 16.99 -3.11
N VAL A 230 16.05 15.85 -2.84
CA VAL A 230 17.49 15.68 -3.08
C VAL A 230 17.79 15.87 -4.57
N VAL A 231 17.07 15.20 -5.45
CA VAL A 231 17.27 15.32 -6.90
C VAL A 231 17.08 16.75 -7.38
N THR A 232 16.05 17.44 -6.89
CA THR A 232 15.82 18.86 -7.24
C THR A 232 17.01 19.74 -6.84
N LEU A 233 17.54 19.57 -5.63
CA LEU A 233 18.70 20.33 -5.17
C LEU A 233 19.94 20.07 -6.04
N PHE A 234 20.21 18.81 -6.38
CA PHE A 234 21.34 18.46 -7.25
C PHE A 234 21.16 19.01 -8.66
N TYR A 235 19.96 18.93 -9.24
CA TYR A 235 19.70 19.44 -10.59
C TYR A 235 19.86 20.97 -10.67
N VAL A 236 19.24 21.69 -9.73
CA VAL A 236 19.40 23.14 -9.65
C VAL A 236 20.85 23.51 -9.39
N GLY A 237 21.54 22.81 -8.48
CA GLY A 237 22.96 23.02 -8.19
C GLY A 237 23.86 22.81 -9.40
N ILE A 238 23.65 21.72 -10.15
CA ILE A 238 24.36 21.44 -11.40
C ILE A 238 24.12 22.56 -12.42
N MET A 239 22.87 22.98 -12.61
CA MET A 239 22.58 24.05 -13.55
C MET A 239 23.20 25.39 -13.16
N VAL A 240 23.23 25.72 -11.87
CA VAL A 240 23.90 26.93 -11.36
C VAL A 240 25.39 26.90 -11.71
N VAL A 241 26.07 25.78 -11.47
CA VAL A 241 27.51 25.69 -11.76
C VAL A 241 27.81 25.61 -13.26
N VAL A 242 26.98 24.90 -14.04
CA VAL A 242 27.14 24.82 -15.51
C VAL A 242 26.94 26.20 -16.14
N ALA A 243 25.87 26.91 -15.79
CA ALA A 243 25.59 28.25 -16.29
C ALA A 243 26.66 29.26 -15.83
N GLY A 244 27.02 29.23 -14.54
CA GLY A 244 28.00 30.14 -13.96
C GLY A 244 29.43 29.94 -14.48
N PHE A 245 29.78 28.73 -14.94
CA PHE A 245 31.09 28.43 -15.51
C PHE A 245 31.15 28.68 -17.03
N SER A 246 30.12 28.27 -17.78
CA SER A 246 30.19 28.17 -19.25
C SER A 246 29.75 29.44 -19.99
N GLY A 247 28.98 30.32 -19.34
CA GLY A 247 28.31 31.43 -20.03
C GLY A 247 27.26 30.96 -21.05
N SER A 248 26.60 31.90 -21.72
CA SER A 248 25.56 31.60 -22.72
C SER A 248 26.11 31.06 -24.04
N GLU A 249 27.39 31.27 -24.35
CA GLU A 249 27.99 30.99 -25.68
C GLU A 249 29.16 29.99 -25.65
N GLY A 250 29.74 29.66 -24.49
CA GLY A 250 31.10 29.11 -24.45
C GLY A 250 31.25 27.59 -24.50
N ILE A 251 30.53 26.83 -23.66
CA ILE A 251 30.89 25.43 -23.37
C ILE A 251 29.66 24.53 -23.14
N ALA A 252 28.49 25.10 -22.89
CA ALA A 252 27.30 24.34 -22.50
C ALA A 252 26.43 23.84 -23.67
N ALA A 253 26.94 23.79 -24.90
CA ALA A 253 26.23 23.22 -26.06
C ALA A 253 26.76 21.82 -26.46
N THR A 254 27.64 21.23 -25.65
CA THR A 254 28.18 19.89 -25.88
C THR A 254 27.28 18.83 -25.26
N VAL A 255 27.41 17.59 -25.75
CA VAL A 255 26.60 16.45 -25.29
C VAL A 255 27.01 16.02 -23.87
N THR A 256 28.27 16.22 -23.47
CA THR A 256 28.81 15.79 -22.17
C THR A 256 29.33 16.96 -21.31
N PRO A 257 28.51 17.98 -21.01
CA PRO A 257 28.96 19.26 -20.45
C PRO A 257 29.66 19.10 -19.09
N LEU A 258 29.16 18.21 -18.22
CA LEU A 258 29.78 18.00 -16.90
C LEU A 258 31.19 17.40 -17.02
N ALA A 259 31.43 16.50 -17.98
CA ALA A 259 32.74 15.87 -18.16
C ALA A 259 33.74 16.87 -18.72
N GLU A 260 33.31 17.74 -19.64
CA GLU A 260 34.15 18.80 -20.20
C GLU A 260 34.54 19.84 -19.14
N ILE A 261 33.57 20.34 -18.37
CA ILE A 261 33.84 21.27 -17.27
C ILE A 261 34.80 20.65 -16.26
N ALA A 262 34.59 19.38 -15.90
CA ALA A 262 35.52 18.68 -15.00
C ALA A 262 36.91 18.49 -15.61
N GLY A 263 37.00 18.29 -16.92
CA GLY A 263 38.26 18.25 -17.66
C GLY A 263 39.01 19.58 -17.61
N LEU A 264 38.30 20.69 -17.74
CA LEU A 264 38.88 22.03 -17.71
C LEU A 264 39.39 22.42 -16.31
N ILE A 265 38.73 21.95 -15.26
CA ILE A 265 39.08 22.30 -13.87
C ILE A 265 40.11 21.34 -13.26
N ALA A 266 39.96 20.04 -13.52
CA ALA A 266 40.72 18.98 -12.84
C ALA A 266 41.46 18.03 -13.81
N GLY A 267 41.60 18.42 -15.08
CA GLY A 267 42.27 17.64 -16.11
C GLY A 267 41.58 16.31 -16.43
N ASP A 268 42.32 15.39 -17.04
CA ASP A 268 41.80 14.09 -17.48
C ASP A 268 41.20 13.27 -16.34
N SER A 269 41.74 13.40 -15.12
CA SER A 269 41.18 12.78 -13.92
C SER A 269 39.75 13.25 -13.64
N GLY A 270 39.50 14.56 -13.71
CA GLY A 270 38.15 15.12 -13.52
C GLY A 270 37.17 14.60 -14.58
N LYS A 271 37.59 14.63 -15.84
CA LYS A 271 36.82 14.09 -16.97
C LYS A 271 36.49 12.60 -16.78
N PHE A 272 37.48 11.80 -16.39
CA PHE A 272 37.37 10.36 -16.15
C PHE A 272 36.36 10.02 -15.05
N PHE A 273 36.43 10.69 -13.90
CA PHE A 273 35.53 10.40 -12.78
C PHE A 273 34.08 10.77 -13.07
N ILE A 274 33.85 11.91 -13.74
CA ILE A 274 32.50 12.31 -14.16
C ILE A 274 31.96 11.37 -15.24
N ALA A 275 32.78 10.96 -16.20
CA ALA A 275 32.36 10.01 -17.23
C ALA A 275 32.01 8.64 -16.61
N CYS A 276 32.82 8.13 -15.68
CA CYS A 276 32.49 6.91 -14.94
C CYS A 276 31.17 7.05 -14.16
N ALA A 277 30.96 8.18 -13.46
CA ALA A 277 29.72 8.44 -12.75
C ALA A 277 28.51 8.44 -13.70
N ALA A 278 28.62 9.11 -14.84
CA ALA A 278 27.56 9.14 -15.85
C ALA A 278 27.25 7.74 -16.41
N LEU A 279 28.27 6.91 -16.68
CA LEU A 279 28.09 5.53 -17.12
C LEU A 279 27.35 4.68 -16.08
N PHE A 280 27.74 4.74 -14.80
CA PHE A 280 27.05 3.98 -13.75
C PHE A 280 25.61 4.47 -13.52
N ALA A 281 25.39 5.79 -13.56
CA ALA A 281 24.07 6.40 -13.40
C ALA A 281 23.10 6.01 -14.54
N THR A 282 23.57 6.11 -15.78
CA THR A 282 22.78 5.76 -16.98
C THR A 282 22.52 4.26 -17.05
N LEU A 283 23.51 3.41 -16.74
CA LEU A 283 23.33 1.95 -16.66
C LEU A 283 22.30 1.57 -15.61
N SER A 284 22.39 2.18 -14.41
CA SER A 284 21.43 1.97 -13.32
C SER A 284 20.01 2.41 -13.73
N THR A 285 19.88 3.55 -14.40
CA THR A 285 18.59 4.07 -14.89
C THR A 285 17.99 3.18 -15.96
N ALA A 286 18.76 2.75 -16.96
CA ALA A 286 18.28 1.85 -18.00
C ALA A 286 17.83 0.50 -17.43
N ASN A 287 18.60 -0.07 -16.49
CA ASN A 287 18.22 -1.29 -15.79
C ASN A 287 16.94 -1.11 -14.95
N GLY A 288 16.86 -0.01 -14.19
CA GLY A 288 15.69 0.36 -13.40
C GLY A 288 14.43 0.55 -14.26
N ALA A 289 14.58 1.14 -15.44
CA ALA A 289 13.50 1.33 -16.39
C ALA A 289 12.94 -0.01 -16.88
N ILE A 290 13.76 -0.98 -17.29
CA ILE A 290 13.25 -2.33 -17.69
C ILE A 290 12.50 -2.99 -16.53
N LEU A 291 13.12 -3.01 -15.34
CA LEU A 291 12.54 -3.66 -14.16
C LEU A 291 11.23 -3.02 -13.72
N SER A 292 11.15 -1.70 -13.72
CA SER A 292 9.97 -0.96 -13.25
C SER A 292 8.86 -0.92 -14.30
N SER A 293 9.20 -0.71 -15.57
CA SER A 293 8.22 -0.62 -16.66
C SER A 293 7.54 -1.97 -16.91
N SER A 294 8.24 -3.10 -16.79
CA SER A 294 7.63 -4.43 -16.89
C SER A 294 6.55 -4.72 -15.82
N ARG A 295 6.51 -3.95 -14.72
CA ARG A 295 5.47 -4.08 -13.68
C ARG A 295 4.12 -3.50 -14.08
N PHE A 296 4.08 -2.61 -15.07
CA PHE A 296 2.83 -2.07 -15.59
C PHE A 296 2.01 -3.12 -16.34
N PRO A 297 2.49 -3.76 -17.43
CA PRO A 297 1.74 -4.81 -18.10
C PRO A 297 1.47 -6.01 -17.19
N PHE A 298 2.38 -6.31 -16.24
CA PHE A 298 2.14 -7.32 -15.20
C PHE A 298 0.94 -6.97 -14.29
N ALA A 299 0.92 -5.76 -13.71
CA ALA A 299 -0.18 -5.32 -12.84
C ALA A 299 -1.51 -5.15 -13.61
N MET A 300 -1.46 -4.59 -14.83
CA MET A 300 -2.62 -4.49 -15.71
C MET A 300 -3.16 -5.86 -16.10
N SER A 301 -2.30 -6.87 -16.27
CA SER A 301 -2.74 -8.23 -16.57
C SER A 301 -3.48 -8.87 -15.41
N ARG A 302 -3.13 -8.54 -14.15
CA ARG A 302 -3.88 -9.00 -12.96
C ARG A 302 -5.29 -8.44 -12.90
N ASP A 303 -5.45 -7.20 -13.34
CA ASP A 303 -6.74 -6.52 -13.43
C ASP A 303 -7.46 -6.77 -14.77
N ALA A 304 -7.04 -7.76 -15.57
CA ALA A 304 -7.61 -8.10 -16.88
C ALA A 304 -7.65 -6.93 -17.90
N LEU A 305 -6.72 -5.97 -17.77
CA LEU A 305 -6.48 -4.89 -18.75
C LEU A 305 -5.37 -5.21 -19.74
N MET A 306 -4.62 -6.29 -19.52
CA MET A 306 -3.62 -6.82 -20.43
C MET A 306 -3.79 -8.34 -20.57
N PRO A 307 -3.29 -8.95 -21.67
CA PRO A 307 -3.30 -10.39 -21.86
C PRO A 307 -2.65 -11.17 -20.71
N GLU A 308 -3.27 -12.26 -20.27
CA GLU A 308 -2.85 -13.07 -19.10
C GLU A 308 -1.41 -13.59 -19.19
N TRP A 309 -0.83 -13.72 -20.39
CA TRP A 309 0.54 -14.18 -20.52
C TRP A 309 1.57 -13.23 -19.89
N PHE A 310 1.23 -11.94 -19.68
CA PHE A 310 2.08 -10.98 -18.98
C PHE A 310 2.20 -11.25 -17.47
N VAL A 311 1.21 -11.92 -16.85
CA VAL A 311 1.25 -12.24 -15.41
C VAL A 311 2.13 -13.47 -15.10
N ARG A 312 2.49 -14.27 -16.11
CA ARG A 312 3.22 -15.52 -15.91
C ARG A 312 4.64 -15.28 -15.37
N ILE A 313 4.92 -15.87 -14.21
CA ILE A 313 6.25 -15.85 -13.59
C ILE A 313 7.08 -17.04 -14.08
N HIS A 314 8.37 -16.83 -14.34
CA HIS A 314 9.30 -17.88 -14.75
C HIS A 314 9.64 -18.78 -13.55
N GLN A 315 9.35 -20.08 -13.65
CA GLN A 315 9.49 -21.04 -12.54
C GLN A 315 10.89 -21.05 -11.88
N LYS A 316 11.96 -20.96 -12.67
CA LYS A 316 13.35 -20.98 -12.16
C LYS A 316 13.88 -19.61 -11.66
N PHE A 317 13.41 -18.52 -12.25
CA PHE A 317 14.01 -17.19 -12.05
C PHE A 317 13.12 -16.25 -11.24
N GLU A 318 11.86 -16.63 -10.99
CA GLU A 318 10.88 -15.85 -10.24
C GLU A 318 10.63 -14.45 -10.84
N THR A 319 10.77 -14.32 -12.16
CA THR A 319 10.59 -13.06 -12.89
C THR A 319 9.38 -13.07 -13.83
N PRO A 320 8.70 -11.92 -14.05
CA PRO A 320 7.68 -11.76 -15.08
C PRO A 320 8.32 -11.69 -16.47
N HIS A 321 8.92 -12.80 -16.90
CA HIS A 321 9.79 -12.92 -18.06
C HIS A 321 9.19 -12.40 -19.37
N ASN A 322 7.89 -12.61 -19.58
CA ASN A 322 7.17 -12.11 -20.75
C ASN A 322 7.06 -10.58 -20.77
N ALA A 323 6.70 -9.98 -19.63
CA ALA A 323 6.65 -8.53 -19.49
C ALA A 323 8.04 -7.90 -19.70
N ILE A 324 9.09 -8.53 -19.17
CA ILE A 324 10.47 -8.09 -19.33
C ILE A 324 10.89 -8.19 -20.81
N LEU A 325 10.62 -9.32 -21.48
CA LEU A 325 11.01 -9.55 -22.87
C LEU A 325 10.41 -8.50 -23.80
N VAL A 326 9.10 -8.26 -23.72
CA VAL A 326 8.43 -7.24 -24.56
C VAL A 326 8.98 -5.86 -24.25
N THR A 327 9.05 -5.51 -22.97
CA THR A 327 9.53 -4.20 -22.52
C THR A 327 10.94 -3.90 -23.03
N GLY A 328 11.89 -4.82 -22.81
CA GLY A 328 13.27 -4.64 -23.26
C GLY A 328 13.40 -4.64 -24.79
N SER A 329 12.61 -5.45 -25.49
CA SER A 329 12.60 -5.46 -26.95
C SER A 329 12.09 -4.15 -27.54
N VAL A 330 10.99 -3.61 -27.00
CA VAL A 330 10.48 -2.28 -27.40
C VAL A 330 11.52 -1.21 -27.07
N MET A 331 12.14 -1.25 -25.90
CA MET A 331 13.17 -0.27 -25.50
C MET A 331 14.36 -0.23 -26.46
N VAL A 332 14.84 -1.39 -26.92
CA VAL A 332 15.92 -1.50 -27.92
C VAL A 332 15.44 -1.05 -29.31
N LEU A 333 14.21 -1.38 -29.70
CA LEU A 333 13.63 -0.95 -30.97
C LEU A 333 13.53 0.59 -31.06
N LEU A 334 13.12 1.24 -29.97
CA LEU A 334 12.98 2.70 -29.92
C LEU A 334 14.30 3.44 -30.12
N LEU A 335 15.47 2.80 -29.91
CA LEU A 335 16.78 3.41 -30.20
C LEU A 335 16.92 3.82 -31.67
N PHE A 336 16.23 3.13 -32.58
CA PHE A 336 16.33 3.36 -34.03
C PHE A 336 15.21 4.22 -34.58
N LEU A 337 14.25 4.63 -33.75
CA LEU A 337 13.05 5.37 -34.17
C LEU A 337 13.05 6.83 -33.71
N PHE A 338 13.70 7.14 -32.59
CA PHE A 338 13.65 8.46 -31.97
C PHE A 338 15.05 8.93 -31.56
N ASP A 339 15.28 10.22 -31.69
CA ASP A 339 16.50 10.85 -31.16
C ASP A 339 16.40 11.15 -29.65
N ILE A 340 17.50 11.62 -29.08
CA ILE A 340 17.60 11.85 -27.64
C ILE A 340 16.62 12.94 -27.13
N GLU A 341 16.36 13.96 -27.94
CA GLU A 341 15.49 15.07 -27.57
C GLU A 341 14.01 14.69 -27.70
N GLU A 342 13.66 13.96 -28.76
CA GLU A 342 12.33 13.39 -28.95
C GLU A 342 11.97 12.44 -27.82
N LEU A 343 12.88 11.53 -27.44
CA LEU A 343 12.68 10.65 -26.28
C LEU A 343 12.39 11.45 -25.00
N ALA A 344 13.15 12.53 -24.76
CA ALA A 344 12.97 13.40 -23.61
C ALA A 344 11.62 14.13 -23.63
N ARG A 345 11.23 14.71 -24.78
CA ARG A 345 9.98 15.45 -24.95
C ARG A 345 8.75 14.53 -24.88
N LEU A 346 8.77 13.37 -25.53
CA LEU A 346 7.67 12.38 -25.52
C LEU A 346 7.46 11.79 -24.13
N GLY A 347 8.54 11.32 -23.48
CA GLY A 347 8.47 10.80 -22.12
C GLY A 347 8.09 11.88 -21.09
N GLY A 348 8.61 13.10 -21.24
CA GLY A 348 8.30 14.24 -20.39
C GLY A 348 6.83 14.66 -20.46
N ALA A 349 6.25 14.77 -21.67
CA ALA A 349 4.85 15.14 -21.85
C ALA A 349 3.91 14.17 -21.14
N PHE A 350 4.13 12.86 -21.30
CA PHE A 350 3.29 11.87 -20.66
C PHE A 350 3.51 11.84 -19.13
N ASN A 351 4.74 12.10 -18.65
CA ASN A 351 4.99 12.24 -17.21
C ASN A 351 4.18 13.40 -16.59
N ILE A 352 4.14 14.55 -17.27
CA ILE A 352 3.33 15.70 -16.84
C ILE A 352 1.85 15.31 -16.72
N LEU A 353 1.30 14.58 -17.70
CA LEU A 353 -0.07 14.07 -17.65
C LEU A 353 -0.29 13.14 -16.44
N ILE A 354 0.63 12.23 -16.16
CA ILE A 354 0.58 11.35 -14.99
C ILE A 354 0.56 12.19 -13.71
N PHE A 355 1.41 13.21 -13.61
CA PHE A 355 1.48 14.08 -12.42
C PHE A 355 0.18 14.84 -12.19
N ILE A 356 -0.45 15.35 -13.25
CA ILE A 356 -1.78 15.96 -13.16
C ILE A 356 -2.76 14.96 -12.52
N LEU A 357 -2.87 13.76 -13.07
CA LEU A 357 -3.85 12.77 -12.60
C LEU A 357 -3.57 12.24 -11.20
N LEU A 358 -2.32 12.10 -10.80
CA LEU A 358 -1.97 11.72 -9.42
C LEU A 358 -2.40 12.78 -8.40
N ASN A 359 -2.19 14.06 -8.71
CA ASN A 359 -2.63 15.15 -7.85
C ASN A 359 -4.17 15.24 -7.82
N VAL A 360 -4.83 15.07 -8.97
CA VAL A 360 -6.31 15.00 -9.04
C VAL A 360 -6.84 13.80 -8.27
N ALA A 361 -6.18 12.64 -8.32
CA ALA A 361 -6.59 11.44 -7.60
C ALA A 361 -6.63 11.68 -6.08
N VAL A 362 -5.63 12.37 -5.51
CA VAL A 362 -5.65 12.76 -4.10
C VAL A 362 -6.82 13.72 -3.80
N ILE A 363 -7.08 14.71 -4.67
CA ILE A 363 -8.22 15.63 -4.51
C ILE A 363 -9.55 14.86 -4.47
N ILE A 364 -9.73 13.90 -5.38
CA ILE A 364 -10.93 13.05 -5.43
C ILE A 364 -11.03 12.22 -4.15
N LEU A 365 -9.96 11.51 -3.76
CA LEU A 365 -9.96 10.62 -2.59
C LEU A 365 -10.07 11.35 -1.25
N ARG A 366 -9.73 12.64 -1.20
CA ARG A 366 -9.95 13.50 -0.03
C ARG A 366 -11.38 14.00 0.10
N LYS A 367 -12.11 14.08 -1.01
CA LYS A 367 -13.53 14.44 -1.04
C LYS A 367 -14.46 13.22 -1.03
N ARG A 368 -13.97 12.07 -1.49
CA ARG A 368 -14.72 10.80 -1.64
C ARG A 368 -13.87 9.64 -1.12
N THR A 369 -14.37 8.89 -0.15
CA THR A 369 -13.60 7.79 0.43
C THR A 369 -13.87 6.49 -0.34
N LEU A 370 -12.82 5.90 -0.91
CA LEU A 370 -12.88 4.54 -1.45
C LEU A 370 -12.86 3.52 -0.29
N PRO A 371 -13.71 2.47 -0.29
CA PRO A 371 -13.62 1.39 0.70
C PRO A 371 -12.22 0.77 0.74
N GLY A 372 -11.62 0.68 1.92
CA GLY A 372 -10.27 0.12 2.11
C GLY A 372 -9.11 1.10 1.85
N TYR A 373 -9.38 2.33 1.40
CA TYR A 373 -8.36 3.37 1.26
C TYR A 373 -8.12 4.13 2.57
N GLU A 374 -7.07 3.75 3.31
CA GLU A 374 -6.70 4.40 4.58
C GLU A 374 -5.22 4.83 4.59
N PRO A 375 -4.87 5.97 3.97
CA PRO A 375 -3.48 6.39 3.85
C PRO A 375 -2.90 6.75 5.22
N THR A 376 -1.75 6.16 5.56
CA THR A 376 -1.05 6.42 6.83
C THR A 376 -0.30 7.74 6.81
N PHE A 377 0.13 8.20 5.63
CA PHE A 377 0.62 9.56 5.40
C PHE A 377 -0.46 10.38 4.71
N ARG A 378 -0.65 11.61 5.17
CA ARG A 378 -1.62 12.54 4.60
C ARG A 378 -0.91 13.86 4.40
N ASP A 379 -1.04 14.44 3.21
CA ASP A 379 -0.48 15.75 2.90
C ASP A 379 -1.00 16.79 3.90
N PRO A 380 -0.10 17.47 4.66
CA PRO A 380 -0.48 18.52 5.59
C PRO A 380 -0.94 19.81 4.92
N PHE A 381 -0.58 20.04 3.65
CA PHE A 381 -0.84 21.27 2.90
C PHE A 381 -2.02 21.13 1.91
N PHE A 382 -2.81 20.06 2.04
CA PHE A 382 -3.98 19.84 1.20
C PHE A 382 -4.98 21.02 1.29
N PRO A 383 -5.57 21.50 0.17
CA PRO A 383 -5.39 21.06 -1.21
C PRO A 383 -4.34 21.84 -2.01
N PHE A 384 -3.59 22.75 -1.39
CA PHE A 384 -2.72 23.70 -2.10
C PHE A 384 -1.58 23.00 -2.85
N THR A 385 -0.97 21.97 -2.26
CA THR A 385 0.06 21.16 -2.93
C THR A 385 -0.46 20.56 -4.23
N GLN A 386 -1.65 19.94 -4.19
CA GLN A 386 -2.23 19.28 -5.35
C GLN A 386 -2.63 20.29 -6.42
N ILE A 387 -3.21 21.43 -6.02
CA ILE A 387 -3.56 22.50 -6.95
C ILE A 387 -2.32 23.04 -7.63
N PHE A 388 -1.24 23.29 -6.89
CA PHE A 388 0.04 23.73 -7.45
C PHE A 388 0.60 22.70 -8.44
N GLY A 389 0.58 21.41 -8.08
CA GLY A 389 1.01 20.33 -8.96
C GLY A 389 0.20 20.25 -10.26
N VAL A 390 -1.13 20.36 -10.18
CA VAL A 390 -2.04 20.33 -11.33
C VAL A 390 -1.84 21.56 -12.22
N VAL A 391 -1.91 22.77 -11.65
CA VAL A 391 -1.83 24.01 -12.42
C VAL A 391 -0.45 24.17 -13.05
N GLY A 392 0.63 23.93 -12.29
CA GLY A 392 1.99 23.98 -12.82
C GLY A 392 2.21 23.01 -13.98
N SER A 393 1.70 21.77 -13.86
CA SER A 393 1.79 20.76 -14.92
C SER A 393 0.97 21.14 -16.17
N ILE A 394 -0.25 21.63 -16.00
CA ILE A 394 -1.12 22.07 -17.12
C ILE A 394 -0.48 23.23 -17.89
N LEU A 395 0.19 24.16 -17.20
CA LEU A 395 0.85 25.30 -17.85
C LEU A 395 2.05 24.85 -18.71
N LEU A 396 2.76 23.79 -18.31
CA LEU A 396 3.93 23.30 -19.03
C LEU A 396 3.59 22.38 -20.21
N LEU A 397 2.50 21.63 -20.14
CA LEU A 397 2.16 20.60 -21.13
C LEU A 397 2.03 21.13 -22.58
N PRO A 398 1.35 22.26 -22.87
CA PRO A 398 1.24 22.80 -24.23
C PRO A 398 2.57 23.32 -24.79
N LEU A 399 3.52 23.66 -23.91
CA LEU A 399 4.80 24.27 -24.27
C LEU A 399 5.83 23.23 -24.77
N LEU A 400 5.51 21.94 -24.67
CA LEU A 400 6.35 20.86 -25.20
C LEU A 400 6.25 20.68 -26.73
N GLY A 401 5.30 21.36 -27.38
CA GLY A 401 5.08 21.30 -28.82
C GLY A 401 3.98 20.32 -29.24
N GLY A 402 3.67 20.32 -30.53
CA GLY A 402 2.55 19.56 -31.08
C GLY A 402 2.74 18.04 -31.02
N LEU A 403 3.95 17.54 -31.32
CA LEU A 403 4.23 16.11 -31.38
C LEU A 403 4.05 15.40 -30.01
N PRO A 404 4.62 15.89 -28.89
CA PRO A 404 4.42 15.24 -27.59
C PRO A 404 2.98 15.33 -27.06
N LEU A 405 2.27 16.42 -27.37
CA LEU A 405 0.86 16.56 -27.04
C LEU A 405 0.01 15.55 -27.82
N LEU A 406 0.25 15.45 -29.13
CA LEU A 406 -0.41 14.47 -29.99
C LEU A 406 -0.14 13.05 -29.49
N PHE A 407 1.12 12.72 -29.17
CA PHE A 407 1.47 11.42 -28.59
C PHE A 407 0.69 11.14 -27.30
N SER A 408 0.60 12.10 -26.39
CA SER A 408 -0.13 11.92 -25.12
C SER A 408 -1.63 11.67 -25.35
N VAL A 409 -2.23 12.42 -26.29
CA VAL A 409 -3.63 12.25 -26.70
C VAL A 409 -3.84 10.88 -27.36
N LEU A 410 -2.96 10.48 -28.27
CA LEU A 410 -3.01 9.17 -28.93
C LEU A 410 -2.88 8.04 -27.92
N MET A 411 -2.03 8.15 -26.90
CA MET A 411 -1.91 7.15 -25.85
C MET A 411 -3.18 7.04 -24.98
N ILE A 412 -3.84 8.17 -24.69
CA ILE A 412 -5.14 8.16 -24.00
C ILE A 412 -6.17 7.40 -24.85
N PHE A 413 -6.29 7.73 -26.14
CA PHE A 413 -7.23 7.06 -27.04
C PHE A 413 -6.87 5.59 -27.27
N ALA A 414 -5.57 5.26 -27.38
CA ALA A 414 -5.11 3.89 -27.52
C ALA A 414 -5.50 3.05 -26.29
N GLY A 415 -5.32 3.59 -25.08
CA GLY A 415 -5.74 2.88 -23.88
C GLY A 415 -7.24 2.81 -23.68
N ALA A 416 -7.99 3.85 -24.04
CA ALA A 416 -9.45 3.79 -24.05
C ALA A 416 -9.98 2.77 -25.08
N GLY A 417 -9.41 2.76 -26.29
CA GLY A 417 -9.71 1.78 -27.33
C GLY A 417 -9.35 0.36 -26.91
N TRP A 418 -8.19 0.19 -26.27
CA TRP A 418 -7.76 -1.09 -25.72
C TRP A 418 -8.69 -1.58 -24.61
N TYR A 419 -9.11 -0.70 -23.70
CA TYR A 419 -10.12 -1.00 -22.69
C TYR A 419 -11.43 -1.47 -23.34
N MET A 420 -11.92 -0.76 -24.37
CA MET A 420 -13.14 -1.14 -25.07
C MET A 420 -13.03 -2.48 -25.79
N PHE A 421 -11.86 -2.81 -26.35
CA PHE A 421 -11.63 -4.04 -27.10
C PHE A 421 -11.38 -5.26 -26.20
N TYR A 422 -10.57 -5.10 -25.14
CA TYR A 422 -10.09 -6.21 -24.31
C TYR A 422 -10.70 -6.23 -22.90
N GLY A 423 -10.86 -5.06 -22.28
CA GLY A 423 -11.12 -4.92 -20.84
C GLY A 423 -12.57 -4.70 -20.42
N LYS A 424 -13.46 -4.19 -21.29
CA LYS A 424 -14.78 -3.63 -20.95
C LYS A 424 -15.67 -4.51 -20.05
N ASP A 425 -15.56 -5.83 -20.16
CA ASP A 425 -16.40 -6.79 -19.42
C ASP A 425 -15.66 -7.58 -18.34
N LYS A 426 -14.34 -7.38 -18.19
CA LYS A 426 -13.47 -8.19 -17.33
C LYS A 426 -12.60 -7.37 -16.40
N ALA A 427 -12.34 -6.11 -16.77
CA ALA A 427 -11.33 -5.30 -16.12
C ALA A 427 -11.75 -4.85 -14.72
N LEU A 428 -10.78 -4.83 -13.82
CA LEU A 428 -10.96 -4.31 -12.46
C LEU A 428 -10.34 -2.91 -12.31
N PRO A 429 -10.95 -2.01 -11.53
CA PRO A 429 -12.23 -2.18 -10.84
C PRO A 429 -13.45 -2.08 -11.78
N ALA A 430 -14.55 -2.74 -11.42
CA ALA A 430 -15.79 -2.75 -12.19
C ALA A 430 -16.61 -1.45 -12.13
N TYR A 431 -16.12 -0.42 -11.41
CA TYR A 431 -16.75 0.89 -11.29
C TYR A 431 -15.97 1.94 -12.10
N ASN A 432 -16.68 2.99 -12.52
CA ASN A 432 -16.13 4.12 -13.26
C ASN A 432 -16.00 5.37 -12.39
N LEU A 433 -15.28 6.38 -12.90
CA LEU A 433 -15.13 7.68 -12.24
C LEU A 433 -16.47 8.31 -11.83
N PHE A 434 -17.49 8.20 -12.69
CA PHE A 434 -18.82 8.77 -12.43
C PHE A 434 -19.52 8.10 -11.25
N ASP A 435 -19.39 6.78 -11.08
CA ASP A 435 -19.94 6.07 -9.91
C ASP A 435 -19.34 6.61 -8.59
N LEU A 436 -18.05 6.96 -8.63
CA LEU A 436 -17.31 7.52 -7.50
C LEU A 436 -17.64 9.00 -7.24
N LEU A 437 -18.04 9.75 -8.29
CA LEU A 437 -18.46 11.14 -8.20
C LEU A 437 -19.94 11.30 -7.80
N GLU A 438 -20.82 10.41 -8.27
CA GLU A 438 -22.27 10.41 -8.05
C GLU A 438 -22.68 9.90 -6.66
N ASN A 439 -21.75 9.40 -5.86
CA ASN A 439 -22.04 8.97 -4.48
C ASN A 439 -23.03 7.79 -4.40
N ASN A 440 -23.11 6.94 -5.45
CA ASN A 440 -23.89 5.69 -5.46
C ASN A 440 -23.30 4.58 -4.56
N VAL A 441 -22.29 4.90 -3.76
CA VAL A 441 -21.88 4.05 -2.64
C VAL A 441 -22.87 4.30 -1.51
N GLU A 442 -23.88 3.42 -1.42
CA GLU A 442 -24.80 3.38 -0.29
C GLU A 442 -24.05 3.51 1.04
N LYS A 443 -24.62 4.28 1.97
CA LYS A 443 -24.26 4.14 3.39
C LYS A 443 -24.50 2.68 3.74
N VAL A 444 -23.42 1.92 3.97
CA VAL A 444 -23.47 0.54 4.47
C VAL A 444 -24.49 0.50 5.59
N SER A 445 -25.58 -0.24 5.36
CA SER A 445 -26.61 -0.48 6.35
C SER A 445 -25.95 -0.97 7.64
N SER A 446 -26.43 -0.49 8.78
CA SER A 446 -25.99 -0.93 10.10
C SER A 446 -26.39 -2.39 10.41
N GLU A 447 -26.99 -3.08 9.45
CA GLU A 447 -27.25 -4.50 9.54
C GLU A 447 -25.95 -5.28 9.28
N PRO A 448 -25.52 -6.11 10.23
CA PRO A 448 -24.33 -6.94 10.04
C PRO A 448 -24.55 -7.90 8.87
N LYS A 449 -23.55 -8.00 7.99
CA LYS A 449 -23.51 -9.02 6.93
C LYS A 449 -23.74 -10.41 7.54
N PRO A 450 -24.56 -11.27 6.92
CA PRO A 450 -24.73 -12.63 7.38
C PRO A 450 -23.38 -13.35 7.36
N VAL A 451 -23.04 -14.02 8.47
CA VAL A 451 -21.81 -14.82 8.58
C VAL A 451 -21.91 -15.99 7.61
N GLY A 452 -21.06 -16.03 6.59
CA GLY A 452 -20.98 -17.10 5.61
C GLY A 452 -19.84 -18.06 5.93
N ARG A 453 -18.60 -17.54 6.01
CA ARG A 453 -17.38 -18.33 6.20
C ARG A 453 -16.82 -18.16 7.61
N VAL A 454 -16.64 -19.29 8.30
CA VAL A 454 -16.13 -19.34 9.67
C VAL A 454 -14.79 -20.07 9.68
N LEU A 455 -13.73 -19.40 10.13
CA LEU A 455 -12.43 -20.02 10.33
C LEU A 455 -12.24 -20.41 11.81
N VAL A 456 -11.87 -21.66 12.04
CA VAL A 456 -11.63 -22.23 13.37
C VAL A 456 -10.21 -22.77 13.42
N PRO A 457 -9.26 -22.06 14.05
CA PRO A 457 -7.92 -22.57 14.25
C PRO A 457 -7.93 -23.58 15.39
N VAL A 458 -7.48 -24.80 15.12
CA VAL A 458 -7.46 -25.90 16.09
C VAL A 458 -6.10 -26.57 16.15
N SER A 459 -5.61 -26.75 17.38
CA SER A 459 -4.41 -27.58 17.61
C SER A 459 -4.75 -29.06 17.57
N ASN A 460 -5.97 -29.44 17.97
CA ASN A 460 -6.48 -30.80 17.92
C ASN A 460 -8.03 -30.79 17.77
N PRO A 461 -8.58 -31.10 16.57
CA PRO A 461 -10.03 -31.13 16.32
C PRO A 461 -10.81 -32.03 17.29
N GLY A 462 -10.25 -33.18 17.70
CA GLY A 462 -10.90 -34.11 18.62
C GLY A 462 -11.21 -33.55 20.01
N HIS A 463 -10.46 -32.52 20.43
CA HIS A 463 -10.59 -31.85 21.74
C HIS A 463 -11.28 -30.48 21.65
N GLU A 464 -11.39 -29.88 20.47
CA GLU A 464 -11.97 -28.54 20.23
C GLU A 464 -13.42 -28.59 19.70
N ARG A 465 -14.18 -29.58 20.17
CA ARG A 465 -15.56 -29.86 19.75
C ARG A 465 -16.50 -28.67 19.95
N ASP A 466 -16.32 -27.93 21.04
CA ASP A 466 -17.14 -26.77 21.36
C ASP A 466 -16.99 -25.63 20.33
N LEU A 467 -15.78 -25.43 19.79
CA LEU A 467 -15.51 -24.42 18.75
C LEU A 467 -16.12 -24.83 17.41
N LEU A 468 -15.96 -26.09 17.02
CA LEU A 468 -16.55 -26.64 15.80
C LEU A 468 -18.08 -26.62 15.87
N LYS A 469 -18.65 -26.88 17.04
CA LYS A 469 -20.09 -26.73 17.28
C LYS A 469 -20.57 -25.31 17.10
N LEU A 470 -19.86 -24.34 17.67
CA LEU A 470 -20.19 -22.94 17.53
C LEU A 470 -20.07 -22.49 16.07
N ALA A 471 -19.07 -22.99 15.35
CA ALA A 471 -18.92 -22.76 13.92
C ALA A 471 -20.08 -23.34 13.10
N ASP A 472 -20.53 -24.55 13.42
CA ASP A 472 -21.69 -25.19 12.76
C ASP A 472 -23.00 -24.43 13.00
N LEU A 473 -23.13 -23.76 14.15
CA LEU A 473 -24.28 -22.91 14.47
C LEU A 473 -24.23 -21.54 13.78
N LEU A 474 -23.06 -21.05 13.40
CA LEU A 474 -22.84 -19.68 12.92
C LEU A 474 -22.48 -19.58 11.44
N GLY A 475 -21.81 -20.57 10.86
CA GLY A 475 -21.31 -20.55 9.50
C GLY A 475 -22.21 -21.29 8.52
N ASN A 476 -22.05 -20.98 7.24
CA ASN A 476 -22.52 -21.81 6.14
C ASN A 476 -21.36 -22.68 5.60
N GLU A 477 -20.13 -22.20 5.78
CA GLU A 477 -18.88 -22.87 5.44
C GLU A 477 -17.91 -22.78 6.63
N ILE A 478 -17.33 -23.92 7.01
CA ILE A 478 -16.45 -24.07 8.15
C ILE A 478 -15.06 -24.46 7.65
N ILE A 479 -14.08 -23.62 7.97
CA ILE A 479 -12.69 -23.80 7.60
C ILE A 479 -11.94 -24.12 8.88
N CYS A 480 -11.56 -25.39 9.01
CA CYS A 480 -10.76 -25.88 10.11
C CYS A 480 -9.28 -25.70 9.76
N LEU A 481 -8.55 -24.90 10.53
CA LEU A 481 -7.14 -24.59 10.28
C LEU A 481 -6.26 -25.24 11.34
N HIS A 482 -5.37 -26.14 10.91
CA HIS A 482 -4.29 -26.66 11.73
C HIS A 482 -2.98 -25.97 11.36
N VAL A 483 -2.30 -25.34 12.33
CA VAL A 483 -1.04 -24.63 12.09
C VAL A 483 0.12 -25.37 12.73
N ILE A 484 1.13 -25.69 11.92
CA ILE A 484 2.38 -26.31 12.34
C ILE A 484 3.42 -25.21 12.50
N GLU A 485 3.87 -25.00 13.75
CA GLU A 485 4.90 -24.01 14.07
C GLU A 485 6.28 -24.53 13.69
N VAL A 486 6.98 -23.79 12.82
CA VAL A 486 8.30 -24.13 12.30
C VAL A 486 9.39 -23.31 13.01
N PRO A 487 10.45 -23.93 13.56
CA PRO A 487 11.54 -23.20 14.17
C PRO A 487 12.15 -22.16 13.22
N SER A 488 12.44 -20.96 13.72
CA SER A 488 12.88 -19.82 12.89
C SER A 488 14.22 -20.03 12.17
N GLN A 489 14.99 -21.07 12.54
CA GLN A 489 16.25 -21.44 11.88
C GLN A 489 16.06 -22.40 10.69
N THR A 490 14.85 -22.91 10.45
CA THR A 490 14.56 -23.90 9.40
C THR A 490 13.68 -23.26 8.33
N THR A 491 13.97 -23.49 7.04
CA THR A 491 13.12 -22.95 5.96
C THR A 491 11.79 -23.69 5.86
N LEU A 492 10.69 -22.96 5.67
CA LEU A 492 9.34 -23.53 5.53
C LEU A 492 9.26 -24.59 4.42
N THR A 493 9.94 -24.38 3.29
CA THR A 493 9.98 -25.32 2.14
C THR A 493 10.57 -26.66 2.51
N VAL A 494 11.66 -26.67 3.29
CA VAL A 494 12.29 -27.92 3.74
C VAL A 494 11.37 -28.67 4.70
N VAL A 495 10.62 -27.95 5.54
CA VAL A 495 9.63 -28.57 6.42
C VAL A 495 8.44 -29.07 5.63
N GLN A 496 7.95 -28.33 4.63
CA GLN A 496 6.88 -28.78 3.74
C GLN A 496 7.29 -30.02 2.93
N GLU A 497 8.51 -30.06 2.37
CA GLU A 497 9.04 -31.23 1.67
C GLU A 497 9.22 -32.42 2.60
N ALA A 498 9.83 -32.22 3.77
CA ALA A 498 9.95 -33.27 4.79
C ALA A 498 8.59 -33.74 5.33
N TYR A 499 7.61 -32.84 5.38
CA TYR A 499 6.22 -33.12 5.74
C TYR A 499 5.52 -33.96 4.66
N HIS A 500 5.76 -33.66 3.39
CA HIS A 500 5.28 -34.47 2.28
C HIS A 500 5.99 -35.83 2.18
N GLU A 501 7.27 -35.94 2.58
CA GLU A 501 8.04 -37.19 2.57
C GLU A 501 7.78 -38.12 3.78
N LYS A 502 7.49 -37.59 4.98
CA LYS A 502 7.25 -38.39 6.20
C LYS A 502 5.75 -38.41 6.61
N ARG A 503 4.97 -39.33 6.03
CA ARG A 503 3.59 -39.83 6.41
C ARG A 503 2.57 -38.81 6.98
N ILE A 504 1.45 -38.52 6.32
CA ILE A 504 0.17 -39.28 6.15
C ILE A 504 -0.58 -39.74 7.43
N GLU A 505 0.05 -40.00 8.59
CA GLU A 505 -0.67 -40.65 9.71
C GLU A 505 -1.23 -39.68 10.77
N MET A 506 -0.54 -38.57 11.08
CA MET A 506 -1.07 -37.53 11.98
C MET A 506 -2.17 -36.70 11.32
N ASP A 507 -1.99 -36.34 10.04
CA ASP A 507 -2.98 -35.60 9.27
C ASP A 507 -4.26 -36.38 9.02
N TYR A 508 -4.13 -37.68 8.70
CA TYR A 508 -5.30 -38.53 8.54
C TYR A 508 -6.11 -38.55 9.83
N ARG A 509 -5.49 -38.67 11.01
CA ARG A 509 -6.22 -38.65 12.29
C ARG A 509 -6.89 -37.31 12.59
N PHE A 510 -6.22 -36.18 12.39
CA PHE A 510 -6.84 -34.87 12.66
C PHE A 510 -7.95 -34.54 11.66
N ARG A 511 -7.72 -34.85 10.38
CA ARG A 511 -8.74 -34.71 9.34
C ARG A 511 -9.89 -35.67 9.57
N GLU A 512 -9.62 -36.92 9.95
CA GLU A 512 -10.63 -37.93 10.28
C GLU A 512 -11.43 -37.52 11.54
N ASP A 513 -10.78 -37.01 12.59
CA ASP A 513 -11.46 -36.45 13.77
C ASP A 513 -12.39 -35.29 13.39
N PHE A 514 -11.98 -34.45 12.43
CA PHE A 514 -12.82 -33.36 11.91
C PHE A 514 -13.95 -33.86 10.99
N GLU A 515 -13.69 -34.83 10.13
CA GLU A 515 -14.67 -35.43 9.21
C GLU A 515 -15.72 -36.25 9.98
N GLN A 516 -15.32 -36.94 11.05
CA GLN A 516 -16.22 -37.69 11.94
C GLN A 516 -17.05 -36.78 12.86
N TYR A 517 -16.69 -35.50 13.00
CA TYR A 517 -17.48 -34.56 13.79
C TYR A 517 -18.85 -34.31 13.13
N PRO A 518 -20.00 -34.57 13.80
CA PRO A 518 -21.30 -34.55 13.14
C PRO A 518 -21.69 -33.15 12.64
N ALA A 519 -22.03 -33.01 11.36
CA ALA A 519 -22.64 -31.79 10.80
C ALA A 519 -24.12 -31.78 11.11
N LYS A 520 -24.53 -30.96 12.08
CA LYS A 520 -25.94 -30.87 12.44
C LYS A 520 -26.72 -30.04 11.42
N PHE A 521 -26.04 -29.12 10.72
CA PHE A 521 -26.67 -28.16 9.80
C PHE A 521 -26.22 -28.29 8.34
N GLY A 522 -25.44 -29.32 7.98
CA GLY A 522 -25.08 -29.60 6.57
C GLY A 522 -24.11 -28.60 5.93
N ASN A 523 -23.36 -27.84 6.74
CA ASN A 523 -22.44 -26.82 6.28
C ASN A 523 -21.27 -27.39 5.46
N LYS A 524 -20.79 -26.64 4.46
CA LYS A 524 -19.58 -26.99 3.71
C LYS A 524 -18.37 -26.96 4.64
N ARG A 525 -17.44 -27.89 4.48
CA ARG A 525 -16.31 -28.07 5.39
C ARG A 525 -15.00 -28.23 4.65
N GLU A 526 -13.99 -27.57 5.17
CA GLU A 526 -12.64 -27.62 4.64
C GLU A 526 -11.64 -27.76 5.79
N PHE A 527 -10.61 -28.58 5.58
CA PHE A 527 -9.53 -28.78 6.54
C PHE A 527 -8.23 -28.35 5.88
N ILE A 528 -7.59 -27.32 6.45
CA ILE A 528 -6.37 -26.70 5.93
C ILE A 528 -5.25 -26.93 6.94
N VAL A 529 -4.10 -27.37 6.45
CA VAL A 529 -2.86 -27.41 7.22
C VAL A 529 -1.94 -26.30 6.71
N ALA A 530 -1.46 -25.45 7.60
CA ALA A 530 -0.56 -24.35 7.28
C ALA A 530 0.73 -24.43 8.10
N PHE A 531 1.83 -23.93 7.52
CA PHE A 531 3.16 -23.92 8.13
C PHE A 531 3.62 -22.49 8.29
N ASP A 532 4.05 -22.12 9.50
CA ASP A 532 4.53 -20.77 9.76
C ASP A 532 5.52 -20.79 10.93
N HIS A 533 6.42 -19.81 10.98
CA HIS A 533 7.25 -19.56 12.15
C HIS A 533 6.46 -19.01 13.34
N LYS A 534 5.24 -18.53 13.10
CA LYS A 534 4.36 -18.03 14.15
C LYS A 534 2.90 -18.34 13.85
N ILE A 535 2.24 -19.05 14.77
CA ILE A 535 0.85 -19.51 14.59
C ILE A 535 -0.12 -18.36 14.31
N SER A 536 0.03 -17.21 14.98
CA SER A 536 -0.87 -16.07 14.79
C SER A 536 -0.82 -15.47 13.39
N ASN A 537 0.34 -15.45 12.74
CA ASN A 537 0.47 -14.95 11.37
C ASN A 537 -0.34 -15.83 10.42
N SER A 538 -0.13 -17.14 10.49
CA SER A 538 -0.88 -18.12 9.69
C SER A 538 -2.40 -18.00 9.87
N ILE A 539 -2.89 -17.87 11.10
CA ILE A 539 -4.34 -17.68 11.35
C ILE A 539 -4.86 -16.41 10.67
N ILE A 540 -4.12 -15.31 10.75
CA ILE A 540 -4.52 -14.03 10.14
C ILE A 540 -4.46 -14.12 8.61
N GLU A 541 -3.38 -14.66 8.06
CA GLU A 541 -3.18 -14.79 6.62
C GLU A 541 -4.22 -15.73 6.00
N GLN A 542 -4.49 -16.88 6.62
CA GLN A 542 -5.49 -17.83 6.14
C GLN A 542 -6.91 -17.28 6.25
N ALA A 543 -7.22 -16.52 7.31
CA ALA A 543 -8.51 -15.82 7.38
C ALA A 543 -8.68 -14.79 6.25
N GLU A 544 -7.60 -14.14 5.79
CA GLU A 544 -7.63 -13.23 4.64
C GLU A 544 -7.71 -13.98 3.29
N ILE A 545 -6.93 -15.05 3.11
CA ILE A 545 -6.92 -15.88 1.89
C ILE A 545 -8.31 -16.48 1.65
N GLU A 546 -8.89 -17.06 2.70
CA GLU A 546 -10.17 -17.74 2.62
C GLU A 546 -11.39 -16.81 2.70
N ASN A 547 -11.15 -15.49 2.86
CA ASN A 547 -12.19 -14.49 3.08
C ASN A 547 -13.12 -14.87 4.24
N ALA A 548 -12.54 -15.30 5.36
CA ALA A 548 -13.30 -15.68 6.55
C ALA A 548 -13.98 -14.45 7.17
N ASP A 549 -15.31 -14.50 7.34
CA ASP A 549 -16.09 -13.43 7.95
C ASP A 549 -15.77 -13.32 9.45
N ILE A 550 -15.61 -14.47 10.11
CA ILE A 550 -15.37 -14.58 11.55
C ILE A 550 -14.35 -15.68 11.86
N ILE A 551 -13.49 -15.39 12.84
CA ILE A 551 -12.55 -16.34 13.45
C ILE A 551 -13.11 -16.73 14.82
N ILE A 552 -13.33 -18.03 15.04
CA ILE A 552 -13.79 -18.57 16.33
C ILE A 552 -12.62 -19.23 17.04
N MET A 553 -12.32 -18.81 18.26
CA MET A 553 -11.20 -19.38 19.03
C MET A 553 -11.56 -19.64 20.50
N GLY A 554 -10.87 -20.60 21.10
CA GLY A 554 -10.98 -20.88 22.53
C GLY A 554 -10.28 -19.84 23.40
N TRP A 555 -10.86 -19.54 24.56
CA TRP A 555 -10.24 -18.73 25.59
C TRP A 555 -9.23 -19.54 26.43
N HIS A 556 -7.98 -19.10 26.51
CA HIS A 556 -6.90 -19.82 27.19
C HIS A 556 -6.32 -19.03 28.37
N ASP A 557 -6.27 -19.64 29.57
CA ASP A 557 -5.68 -19.04 30.78
C ASP A 557 -4.15 -19.20 30.85
N SER A 558 -3.37 -18.10 30.87
CA SER A 558 -1.91 -18.20 31.06
C SER A 558 -1.56 -18.50 32.53
N LYS A 559 -1.21 -19.76 32.80
CA LYS A 559 -0.65 -20.20 34.08
C LYS A 559 0.85 -19.87 34.15
N ARG A 560 1.22 -18.60 34.33
CA ARG A 560 2.51 -18.18 34.93
C ARG A 560 2.58 -16.64 35.02
N PHE A 561 2.95 -16.15 36.20
CA PHE A 561 3.32 -14.79 36.60
C PHE A 561 3.13 -13.62 35.62
N LYS A 562 2.39 -12.59 36.10
CA LYS A 562 2.34 -11.17 35.66
C LYS A 562 2.55 -10.92 34.15
N TYR A 563 1.43 -10.56 33.50
CA TYR A 563 1.26 -9.96 32.17
C TYR A 563 1.02 -10.93 30.99
N SER A 564 -0.14 -10.72 30.34
CA SER A 564 -0.60 -11.25 29.05
C SER A 564 -1.01 -12.73 28.98
N PHE A 565 -2.28 -12.97 28.63
CA PHE A 565 -2.75 -14.28 28.14
C PHE A 565 -2.32 -14.45 26.67
N GLY A 566 -1.69 -15.59 26.37
CA GLY A 566 -1.45 -16.22 25.06
C GLY A 566 -1.03 -15.32 23.89
N GLY A 567 0.23 -15.40 23.46
CA GLY A 567 0.75 -14.66 22.30
C GLY A 567 -0.15 -14.77 21.06
N VAL A 568 -0.64 -15.97 20.75
CA VAL A 568 -1.46 -16.22 19.55
C VAL A 568 -2.80 -15.49 19.59
N THR A 569 -3.61 -15.69 20.63
CA THR A 569 -4.95 -15.06 20.74
C THR A 569 -4.87 -13.54 20.75
N ASN A 570 -3.88 -12.99 21.46
CA ASN A 570 -3.70 -11.54 21.51
C ASN A 570 -3.26 -10.97 20.15
N ASP A 571 -2.36 -11.64 19.45
CA ASP A 571 -1.91 -11.21 18.12
C ASP A 571 -3.06 -11.24 17.10
N VAL A 572 -3.87 -12.31 17.09
CA VAL A 572 -5.04 -12.41 16.21
C VAL A 572 -6.05 -11.30 16.54
N LEU A 573 -6.32 -11.04 17.82
CA LEU A 573 -7.20 -9.94 18.25
C LEU A 573 -6.70 -8.54 17.85
N LEU A 574 -5.38 -8.36 17.72
CA LEU A 574 -4.73 -7.09 17.38
C LEU A 574 -4.68 -6.83 15.88
N SER A 575 -4.48 -7.88 15.10
CA SER A 575 -4.03 -7.76 13.71
C SER A 575 -5.01 -8.33 12.69
N SER A 576 -5.96 -9.17 13.10
CA SER A 576 -6.96 -9.71 12.18
C SER A 576 -7.97 -8.64 11.72
N LYS A 577 -8.31 -8.70 10.43
CA LYS A 577 -9.38 -7.90 9.82
C LYS A 577 -10.75 -8.57 9.90
N SER A 578 -10.81 -9.86 10.21
CA SER A 578 -12.04 -10.63 10.38
C SER A 578 -12.67 -10.38 11.74
N GLN A 579 -13.97 -10.64 11.87
CA GLN A 579 -14.64 -10.62 13.18
C GLN A 579 -14.07 -11.71 14.07
N ILE A 580 -14.13 -11.54 15.39
CA ILE A 580 -13.59 -12.54 16.33
C ILE A 580 -14.63 -12.89 17.37
N ALA A 581 -14.86 -14.19 17.56
CA ALA A 581 -15.61 -14.74 18.67
C ALA A 581 -14.68 -15.62 19.53
N LEU A 582 -14.57 -15.27 20.81
CA LEU A 582 -13.85 -16.06 21.79
C LEU A 582 -14.82 -16.85 22.64
N LEU A 583 -14.69 -18.17 22.66
CA LEU A 583 -15.51 -19.04 23.49
C LEU A 583 -14.76 -19.41 24.78
N LYS A 584 -15.39 -19.16 25.92
CA LYS A 584 -14.94 -19.61 27.24
C LYS A 584 -15.91 -20.66 27.79
N GLY A 585 -15.35 -21.77 28.27
CA GLY A 585 -16.12 -22.87 28.87
C GLY A 585 -16.71 -23.82 27.83
N HIS A 586 -17.45 -24.82 28.29
CA HIS A 586 -18.03 -25.86 27.44
C HIS A 586 -19.41 -25.45 26.91
N LEU A 587 -19.65 -25.66 25.63
CA LEU A 587 -20.91 -25.32 24.98
C LEU A 587 -21.89 -26.49 25.14
N PRO A 588 -23.02 -26.33 25.86
CA PRO A 588 -23.92 -27.44 26.17
C PRO A 588 -24.51 -28.05 24.91
N ASP A 589 -24.87 -29.34 24.96
CA ASP A 589 -25.41 -30.11 23.82
C ASP A 589 -26.60 -29.44 23.15
N TYR A 590 -27.47 -28.82 23.96
CA TYR A 590 -28.64 -28.07 23.54
C TYR A 590 -28.63 -26.69 24.18
N ILE A 591 -28.66 -25.64 23.36
CA ILE A 591 -28.76 -24.24 23.82
C ILE A 591 -30.25 -23.87 23.79
N LYS A 592 -30.85 -23.65 24.97
CA LYS A 592 -32.27 -23.27 25.12
C LYS A 592 -32.45 -21.81 25.52
N LYS A 593 -31.49 -21.26 26.26
CA LYS A 593 -31.53 -19.88 26.77
C LYS A 593 -30.21 -19.16 26.49
N ILE A 594 -30.29 -18.10 25.70
CA ILE A 594 -29.16 -17.21 25.38
C ILE A 594 -29.34 -15.88 26.10
N LEU A 595 -28.32 -15.45 26.84
CA LEU A 595 -28.26 -14.11 27.43
C LEU A 595 -27.41 -13.21 26.55
N VAL A 596 -27.89 -12.02 26.21
CA VAL A 596 -27.13 -11.01 25.47
C VAL A 596 -26.99 -9.76 26.32
N ALA A 597 -25.74 -9.42 26.71
CA ALA A 597 -25.44 -8.16 27.35
C ALA A 597 -25.37 -7.05 26.30
N TYR A 598 -26.41 -6.22 26.25
CA TYR A 598 -26.60 -5.20 25.22
C TYR A 598 -26.40 -3.80 25.77
N ASN A 599 -25.67 -2.98 25.04
CA ASN A 599 -25.39 -1.59 25.41
C ASN A 599 -25.52 -0.63 24.23
N GLY A 600 -26.16 -1.06 23.14
CA GLY A 600 -26.31 -0.28 21.90
C GLY A 600 -25.02 -0.07 21.09
N LYS A 601 -23.85 -0.46 21.63
CA LYS A 601 -22.56 -0.31 20.94
C LYS A 601 -22.34 -1.44 19.96
N GLU A 602 -21.50 -1.17 18.97
CA GLU A 602 -21.28 -2.02 17.81
C GLU A 602 -20.99 -3.50 18.11
N ASN A 603 -20.18 -3.81 19.12
CA ASN A 603 -19.87 -5.19 19.49
C ASN A 603 -21.06 -5.91 20.15
N SER A 604 -21.93 -5.20 20.88
CA SER A 604 -23.13 -5.81 21.47
C SER A 604 -24.26 -5.96 20.45
N VAL A 605 -24.36 -5.03 19.48
CA VAL A 605 -25.23 -5.16 18.30
C VAL A 605 -24.82 -6.39 17.48
N HIS A 606 -23.52 -6.56 17.24
CA HIS A 606 -23.01 -7.73 16.55
C HIS A 606 -23.22 -9.02 17.36
N GLY A 607 -22.97 -8.98 18.67
CA GLY A 607 -23.27 -10.10 19.57
C GLY A 607 -24.75 -10.52 19.52
N LEU A 608 -25.68 -9.56 19.46
CA LEU A 608 -27.11 -9.85 19.30
C LEU A 608 -27.41 -10.50 17.94
N SER A 609 -26.75 -10.07 16.85
CA SER A 609 -26.90 -10.71 15.54
C SER A 609 -26.44 -12.16 15.53
N LEU A 610 -25.28 -12.47 16.13
CA LEU A 610 -24.81 -13.84 16.29
C LEU A 610 -25.78 -14.66 17.16
N ALA A 611 -26.32 -14.05 18.23
CA ALA A 611 -27.33 -14.69 19.07
C ALA A 611 -28.59 -15.08 18.29
N LYS A 612 -29.06 -14.21 17.38
CA LYS A 612 -30.21 -14.52 16.50
C LYS A 612 -29.93 -15.71 15.61
N LYS A 613 -28.73 -15.80 15.03
CA LYS A 613 -28.35 -16.94 14.16
C LYS A 613 -28.31 -18.25 14.95
N ILE A 614 -27.71 -18.24 16.14
CA ILE A 614 -27.70 -19.40 17.04
C ILE A 614 -29.14 -19.79 17.41
N ALA A 615 -29.97 -18.83 17.83
CA ALA A 615 -31.35 -19.08 18.23
C ALA A 615 -32.23 -19.60 17.07
N ALA A 616 -32.03 -19.11 15.85
CA ALA A 616 -32.72 -19.62 14.67
C ALA A 616 -32.39 -21.09 14.40
N ASN A 617 -31.13 -21.49 14.64
CA ASN A 617 -30.66 -22.86 14.43
C ASN A 617 -30.98 -23.81 15.60
N THR A 618 -31.13 -23.30 16.83
CA THR A 618 -31.39 -24.15 18.01
C THR A 618 -32.81 -24.04 18.58
N GLY A 619 -33.61 -23.07 18.14
CA GLY A 619 -34.89 -22.71 18.77
C GLY A 619 -34.73 -22.04 20.14
N ALA A 620 -33.55 -21.51 20.48
CA ALA A 620 -33.30 -20.89 21.79
C ALA A 620 -34.10 -19.60 21.99
N SER A 621 -34.47 -19.34 23.23
CA SER A 621 -34.95 -18.01 23.66
C SER A 621 -33.79 -17.06 23.92
N ILE A 622 -33.96 -15.79 23.54
CA ILE A 622 -32.97 -14.73 23.77
C ILE A 622 -33.48 -13.80 24.87
N ARG A 623 -32.69 -13.60 25.92
CA ARG A 623 -32.87 -12.51 26.87
C ARG A 623 -31.85 -11.43 26.60
N ILE A 624 -32.31 -10.23 26.28
CA ILE A 624 -31.47 -9.04 26.19
C ILE A 624 -31.44 -8.38 27.56
N ILE A 625 -30.26 -8.12 28.11
CA ILE A 625 -30.11 -7.31 29.32
C ILE A 625 -29.36 -6.01 28.99
N SER A 626 -29.85 -4.90 29.52
CA SER A 626 -29.11 -3.64 29.57
C SER A 626 -28.99 -3.21 31.02
N ILE A 627 -27.85 -2.67 31.39
CA ILE A 627 -27.55 -2.29 32.78
C ILE A 627 -27.36 -0.78 32.81
N VAL A 628 -28.10 -0.13 33.71
CA VAL A 628 -28.12 1.32 33.89
C VAL A 628 -27.77 1.64 35.33
N ASN A 629 -27.10 2.76 35.55
CA ASN A 629 -26.80 3.21 36.90
C ASN A 629 -28.11 3.65 37.59
N PRO A 630 -28.38 3.23 38.85
CA PRO A 630 -29.55 3.69 39.60
C PRO A 630 -29.72 5.22 39.62
N ASP A 631 -28.60 5.96 39.63
CA ASP A 631 -28.59 7.43 39.69
C ASP A 631 -28.75 8.11 38.30
N GLU A 632 -28.96 7.33 37.23
CA GLU A 632 -29.12 7.86 35.88
C GLU A 632 -30.53 8.46 35.65
N ASP A 633 -30.60 9.47 34.79
CA ASP A 633 -31.81 10.27 34.58
C ASP A 633 -33.00 9.43 34.08
N GLN A 634 -34.22 9.74 34.56
CA GLN A 634 -35.40 8.91 34.31
C GLN A 634 -35.76 8.87 32.82
N ASP A 635 -35.69 10.02 32.14
CA ASP A 635 -35.89 10.15 30.69
C ASP A 635 -34.95 9.23 29.89
N ARG A 636 -33.73 9.01 30.40
CA ARG A 636 -32.73 8.16 29.74
C ARG A 636 -33.01 6.68 29.95
N LYS A 637 -33.53 6.31 31.12
CA LYS A 637 -33.99 4.94 31.41
C LYS A 637 -35.17 4.56 30.52
N GLU A 638 -36.14 5.47 30.39
CA GLU A 638 -37.32 5.28 29.53
C GLU A 638 -36.91 5.14 28.06
N LYS A 639 -36.07 6.04 27.55
CA LYS A 639 -35.55 5.94 26.17
C LYS A 639 -34.82 4.63 25.89
N LEU A 640 -34.02 4.13 26.85
CA LEU A 640 -33.35 2.83 26.70
C LEU A 640 -34.35 1.67 26.68
N ALA A 641 -35.41 1.75 27.47
CA ALA A 641 -36.47 0.74 27.47
C ALA A 641 -37.21 0.72 26.14
N GLU A 642 -37.56 1.89 25.57
CA GLU A 642 -38.15 2.01 24.24
C GLU A 642 -37.24 1.42 23.15
N GLU A 643 -35.94 1.74 23.18
CA GLU A 643 -34.96 1.17 22.24
C GLU A 643 -34.89 -0.36 22.30
N LEU A 644 -34.95 -0.93 23.51
CA LEU A 644 -34.96 -2.38 23.71
C LEU A 644 -36.27 -3.02 23.25
N GLU A 645 -37.40 -2.36 23.48
CA GLU A 645 -38.71 -2.83 23.03
C GLU A 645 -38.80 -2.87 21.50
N ASP A 646 -38.30 -1.82 20.84
CA ASP A 646 -38.20 -1.76 19.38
C ASP A 646 -37.29 -2.86 18.81
N LEU A 647 -36.18 -3.17 19.50
CA LEU A 647 -35.30 -4.28 19.10
C LEU A 647 -36.01 -5.63 19.18
N VAL A 648 -36.85 -5.84 20.20
CA VAL A 648 -37.65 -7.08 20.32
C VAL A 648 -38.71 -7.15 19.22
N LYS A 649 -39.42 -6.05 18.94
CA LYS A 649 -40.44 -5.98 17.88
C LYS A 649 -39.88 -6.34 16.50
N LYS A 650 -38.61 -6.00 16.23
CA LYS A 650 -37.91 -6.30 14.97
C LYS A 650 -37.50 -7.78 14.82
N ILE A 651 -37.75 -8.65 15.80
CA ILE A 651 -37.35 -10.07 15.78
C ILE A 651 -38.55 -10.97 16.09
N PRO A 652 -39.60 -10.97 15.24
CA PRO A 652 -40.83 -11.71 15.55
C PRO A 652 -40.67 -13.24 15.47
N SER A 653 -39.65 -13.73 14.77
CA SER A 653 -39.43 -15.16 14.50
C SER A 653 -38.77 -15.94 15.65
N ILE A 654 -38.29 -15.26 16.68
CA ILE A 654 -37.54 -15.87 17.80
C ILE A 654 -38.15 -15.37 19.11
N PRO A 655 -38.31 -16.22 20.15
CA PRO A 655 -38.75 -15.76 21.47
C PRO A 655 -37.67 -14.88 22.13
N VAL A 656 -37.77 -13.56 21.91
CA VAL A 656 -36.88 -12.54 22.47
C VAL A 656 -37.61 -11.75 23.56
N SER A 657 -36.94 -11.52 24.69
CA SER A 657 -37.42 -10.63 25.75
C SER A 657 -36.28 -9.74 26.24
N PHE A 658 -36.58 -8.58 26.82
CA PHE A 658 -35.58 -7.70 27.40
C PHE A 658 -35.78 -7.52 28.91
N LYS A 659 -34.73 -7.07 29.61
CA LYS A 659 -34.79 -6.63 31.01
C LYS A 659 -33.78 -5.50 31.24
N LEU A 660 -34.26 -4.37 31.77
CA LEU A 660 -33.42 -3.28 32.25
C LEU A 660 -33.02 -3.57 33.70
N LEU A 661 -31.72 -3.53 34.01
CA LEU A 661 -31.20 -3.79 35.36
C LEU A 661 -30.57 -2.52 35.92
N GLU A 662 -31.08 -2.05 37.06
CA GLU A 662 -30.50 -0.94 37.79
C GLU A 662 -29.47 -1.47 38.80
N ARG A 663 -28.18 -1.31 38.47
CA ARG A 663 -27.06 -1.82 39.27
C ARG A 663 -25.85 -0.88 39.16
N TYR A 664 -25.18 -0.63 40.28
CA TYR A 664 -23.92 0.12 40.30
C TYR A 664 -22.76 -0.65 39.65
N SER A 665 -22.78 -1.99 39.74
CA SER A 665 -21.76 -2.87 39.16
C SER A 665 -22.33 -3.64 37.95
N ILE A 666 -21.83 -3.30 36.76
CA ILE A 666 -22.20 -3.99 35.51
C ILE A 666 -21.72 -5.46 35.54
N GLU A 667 -20.56 -5.71 36.14
CA GLU A 667 -19.96 -7.03 36.22
C GLU A 667 -20.81 -8.00 37.03
N ASP A 668 -21.16 -7.61 38.25
CA ASP A 668 -21.95 -8.44 39.16
C ASP A 668 -23.35 -8.67 38.58
N ALA A 669 -23.94 -7.65 37.94
CA ALA A 669 -25.23 -7.76 37.27
C ALA A 669 -25.22 -8.82 36.15
N ILE A 670 -24.17 -8.82 35.30
CA ILE A 670 -24.05 -9.82 34.23
C ILE A 670 -23.80 -11.20 34.83
N LEU A 671 -22.90 -11.32 35.82
CA LEU A 671 -22.57 -12.61 36.44
C LEU A 671 -23.78 -13.24 37.16
N GLU A 672 -24.53 -12.44 37.92
CA GLU A 672 -25.75 -12.86 38.63
C GLU A 672 -26.76 -13.49 37.65
N VAL A 673 -27.01 -12.82 36.52
CA VAL A 673 -27.99 -13.29 35.52
C VAL A 673 -27.43 -14.42 34.65
N SER A 674 -26.14 -14.39 34.30
CA SER A 674 -25.50 -15.35 33.39
C SER A 674 -25.64 -16.81 33.84
N ASN A 675 -25.70 -17.05 35.15
CA ASN A 675 -25.82 -18.41 35.71
C ASN A 675 -27.13 -19.12 35.30
N GLY A 676 -28.18 -18.36 34.96
CA GLY A 676 -29.48 -18.90 34.54
C GLY A 676 -29.59 -19.22 33.04
N TYR A 677 -28.52 -19.03 32.27
CA TYR A 677 -28.50 -19.17 30.82
C TYR A 677 -27.43 -20.17 30.37
N ASP A 678 -27.65 -20.75 29.19
CA ASP A 678 -26.78 -21.78 28.62
C ASP A 678 -25.53 -21.16 27.97
N LEU A 679 -25.74 -20.02 27.29
CA LEU A 679 -24.72 -19.22 26.63
C LEU A 679 -24.93 -17.74 26.92
N THR A 680 -23.89 -17.07 27.41
CA THR A 680 -23.88 -15.62 27.58
C THR A 680 -23.02 -14.97 26.51
N ILE A 681 -23.60 -14.07 25.73
CA ILE A 681 -22.92 -13.33 24.67
C ILE A 681 -22.67 -11.90 25.15
N ILE A 682 -21.40 -11.50 25.14
CA ILE A 682 -20.98 -10.16 25.53
C ILE A 682 -20.18 -9.52 24.40
N GLY A 683 -20.55 -8.30 24.01
CA GLY A 683 -19.74 -7.50 23.12
C GLY A 683 -18.54 -6.93 23.88
N ASP A 684 -17.34 -7.03 23.32
CA ASP A 684 -16.17 -6.41 23.94
C ASP A 684 -16.35 -4.89 24.02
N SER A 685 -16.19 -4.33 25.22
CA SER A 685 -16.49 -2.92 25.50
C SER A 685 -15.23 -2.08 25.57
N SER A 686 -14.30 -2.27 24.63
CA SER A 686 -12.99 -1.63 24.60
C SER A 686 -13.07 -0.10 24.51
N GLU A 687 -13.23 0.57 25.63
CA GLU A 687 -12.84 1.96 25.79
C GLU A 687 -11.48 2.04 26.50
N ARG A 688 -10.46 2.38 25.71
CA ARG A 688 -9.21 3.08 26.08
C ARG A 688 -8.03 2.23 26.60
N PHE A 689 -6.89 2.45 25.94
CA PHE A 689 -5.62 1.72 26.01
C PHE A 689 -5.05 1.44 27.42
N LYS A 690 -4.66 0.17 27.65
CA LYS A 690 -3.27 -0.29 27.91
C LYS A 690 -3.24 -1.83 27.87
N VAL A 691 -2.57 -2.41 26.87
CA VAL A 691 -2.02 -3.79 26.78
C VAL A 691 -2.84 -4.92 27.45
N SER A 692 -4.15 -4.95 27.21
CA SER A 692 -5.04 -6.07 27.53
C SER A 692 -6.31 -5.87 26.69
N LEU A 693 -6.46 -6.65 25.62
CA LEU A 693 -7.34 -6.31 24.48
C LEU A 693 -8.78 -6.83 24.57
N LEU A 694 -9.18 -7.22 25.76
CA LEU A 694 -10.57 -7.31 26.18
C LEU A 694 -10.78 -6.30 27.29
N SER A 695 -11.96 -5.68 27.35
CA SER A 695 -12.28 -4.82 28.49
C SER A 695 -12.08 -5.60 29.80
N THR A 696 -11.63 -4.90 30.84
CA THR A 696 -11.48 -5.52 32.17
C THR A 696 -12.79 -6.19 32.60
N LEU A 697 -13.93 -5.66 32.15
CA LEU A 697 -15.24 -6.23 32.33
C LEU A 697 -15.42 -7.58 31.59
N SER A 698 -15.17 -7.66 30.28
CA SER A 698 -15.33 -8.92 29.54
C SER A 698 -14.37 -10.01 30.02
N GLN A 699 -13.14 -9.64 30.41
CA GLN A 699 -12.18 -10.56 31.02
C GLN A 699 -12.64 -11.08 32.38
N ARG A 700 -13.14 -10.19 33.25
CA ARG A 700 -13.58 -10.61 34.58
C ARG A 700 -14.85 -11.45 34.51
N ILE A 701 -15.78 -11.12 33.61
CA ILE A 701 -16.97 -11.96 33.36
C ILE A 701 -16.53 -13.35 32.88
N ALA A 702 -15.65 -13.44 31.89
CA ALA A 702 -15.18 -14.73 31.38
C ALA A 702 -14.39 -15.55 32.42
N ARG A 703 -13.69 -14.90 33.36
CA ARG A 703 -12.97 -15.60 34.44
C ARG A 703 -13.89 -16.09 35.56
N HIS A 704 -14.94 -15.36 35.88
CA HIS A 704 -15.82 -15.67 37.01
C HIS A 704 -17.14 -16.34 36.62
N SER A 705 -17.49 -16.37 35.33
CA SER A 705 -18.69 -17.08 34.87
C SER A 705 -18.52 -18.59 34.98
N ARG A 706 -19.56 -19.24 35.50
CA ARG A 706 -19.64 -20.71 35.62
C ARG A 706 -20.23 -21.37 34.37
N LYS A 707 -20.76 -20.58 33.44
CA LYS A 707 -21.43 -21.01 32.20
C LYS A 707 -20.62 -20.59 30.98
N SER A 708 -21.02 -21.05 29.80
CA SER A 708 -20.33 -20.69 28.57
C SER A 708 -20.49 -19.21 28.26
N VAL A 709 -19.39 -18.54 27.95
CA VAL A 709 -19.36 -17.11 27.60
C VAL A 709 -18.73 -16.95 26.23
N MET A 710 -19.45 -16.33 25.30
CA MET A 710 -18.93 -15.92 24.00
C MET A 710 -18.67 -14.42 24.01
N ILE A 711 -17.40 -14.05 23.79
CA ILE A 711 -16.97 -12.66 23.72
C ILE A 711 -16.83 -12.29 22.26
N VAL A 712 -17.56 -11.26 21.85
CA VAL A 712 -17.66 -10.87 20.45
C VAL A 712 -16.94 -9.56 20.24
N LYS A 713 -16.02 -9.55 19.29
CA LYS A 713 -15.31 -8.35 18.84
C LYS A 713 -15.49 -8.22 17.34
N LYS A 714 -16.28 -7.23 16.92
CA LYS A 714 -16.32 -6.82 15.52
C LYS A 714 -14.96 -6.23 15.18
N SER A 715 -14.43 -6.60 14.02
CA SER A 715 -13.21 -6.01 13.50
C SER A 715 -13.36 -4.50 13.43
N LYS A 716 -12.51 -3.81 14.18
CA LYS A 716 -12.18 -2.40 13.97
C LYS A 716 -10.66 -2.31 13.96
N PRO A 717 -10.02 -1.87 12.86
CA PRO A 717 -8.73 -1.23 13.01
C PRO A 717 -8.93 -0.08 14.00
N ILE A 718 -8.04 0.03 14.98
CA ILE A 718 -8.15 1.01 16.07
C ILE A 718 -8.35 2.41 15.46
N SER A 719 -9.55 2.98 15.60
CA SER A 719 -9.86 4.27 15.00
C SER A 719 -9.11 5.40 15.71
N LYS A 720 -8.61 6.35 14.91
CA LYS A 720 -7.88 7.55 15.37
C LYS A 720 -8.74 8.45 16.27
N GLU A 721 -10.07 8.37 16.20
CA GLU A 721 -10.99 9.07 17.09
C GLU A 721 -10.82 8.63 18.54
N SER A 722 -10.55 7.34 18.77
CA SER A 722 -10.28 6.80 20.10
C SER A 722 -8.97 7.36 20.67
N LEU A 723 -7.97 7.59 19.82
CA LEU A 723 -6.67 8.14 20.17
C LEU A 723 -6.72 9.67 20.38
N ASN A 724 -7.43 10.40 19.51
CA ASN A 724 -7.62 11.86 19.62
C ASN A 724 -8.53 12.23 20.79
N TYR A 725 -9.55 11.42 21.08
CA TYR A 725 -10.37 11.57 22.28
C TYR A 725 -9.54 11.34 23.55
N LEU A 726 -8.57 10.41 23.51
CA LEU A 726 -7.63 10.16 24.61
C LEU A 726 -6.66 11.32 24.83
N LEU A 727 -6.12 11.91 23.76
CA LEU A 727 -5.29 13.11 23.84
C LEU A 727 -6.08 14.30 24.42
N LYS A 728 -7.33 14.50 23.99
CA LYS A 728 -8.23 15.53 24.53
C LYS A 728 -8.67 15.28 25.98
N LYS A 729 -8.83 14.03 26.42
CA LYS A 729 -9.18 13.72 27.82
C LYS A 729 -7.98 13.79 28.75
N SER A 730 -6.78 13.42 28.27
CA SER A 730 -5.55 13.56 29.04
C SER A 730 -5.22 15.04 29.26
N SER A 731 -5.38 15.87 28.22
CA SER A 731 -5.24 17.32 28.35
C SER A 731 -6.31 17.94 29.28
N ARG A 732 -7.58 17.49 29.23
CA ARG A 732 -8.61 17.91 30.22
C ARG A 732 -8.32 17.48 31.66
N LYS A 733 -7.75 16.28 31.89
CA LYS A 733 -7.35 15.81 33.24
C LYS A 733 -6.15 16.59 33.79
N ILE A 734 -5.22 16.98 32.93
CA ILE A 734 -4.09 17.86 33.29
C ILE A 734 -4.62 19.26 33.61
N TYR A 735 -5.54 19.80 32.81
CA TYR A 735 -6.14 21.12 33.04
C TYR A 735 -6.95 21.20 34.35
N THR A 736 -7.70 20.14 34.69
CA THR A 736 -8.47 20.07 35.94
C THR A 736 -7.60 19.85 37.18
N ARG A 737 -6.47 19.14 37.07
CA ARG A 737 -5.46 19.06 38.15
C ARG A 737 -4.76 20.41 38.40
N PHE A 738 -4.48 21.18 37.34
CA PHE A 738 -3.91 22.53 37.49
C PHE A 738 -4.90 23.53 38.09
N ARG A 739 -6.20 23.41 37.80
CA ARG A 739 -7.23 24.30 38.37
C ARG A 739 -7.54 23.99 39.84
N LYS A 740 -7.51 22.71 40.27
CA LYS A 740 -7.65 22.35 41.70
C LYS A 740 -6.45 22.76 42.56
N LYS A 741 -5.24 22.84 41.99
CA LYS A 741 -4.05 23.36 42.70
C LYS A 741 -4.00 24.91 42.81
N LYS A 742 -4.78 25.63 42.00
CA LYS A 742 -4.85 27.11 42.03
C LYS A 742 -6.04 27.67 42.83
N GLY A 743 -6.89 26.81 43.40
CA GLY A 743 -8.05 27.20 44.20
C GLY A 743 -7.93 26.84 45.68
N GLN A 744 -6.72 26.56 46.17
CA GLN A 744 -6.41 26.37 47.59
C GLN A 744 -5.46 27.45 48.15
N ASP A 745 -5.12 28.46 47.35
CA ASP A 745 -4.34 29.64 47.76
C ASP A 745 -5.09 30.94 47.41
N VAL A 746 -6.36 31.04 47.80
CA VAL A 746 -7.10 32.32 48.00
C VAL A 746 -8.02 32.16 49.19
#